data_AF-A0A267DAP0-F1
#
_entry.id   AF-A0A267DAP0-F1
#
_cell.length_a   1.000
_cell.length_b   1.000
_cell.length_c   1.000
_cell.angle_alpha   90.00
_cell.angle_beta   90.00
_cell.angle_gamma   90.00
#
_symmetry.space_group_name_H-M   'P 1'
#
loop_
_entity.id
_entity.type
_entity.pdbx_description
1 polymer ?
#
loop_
_entity_poly.entity_id
_entity_poly.type
_entity_poly.pdbx_seq_one_letter_code
_entity_poly.pdbx_strand_id
1 'polypeptide(L)'
;MAQAVQANKGKGTNDPRNMLPSMPNTRAKPSWAANQPMFVLKGGGAAAKEEEDNFDLVFELTGKDNKKTKKVDQATTQRTKIKKDREKFRKALVDIILQGEDKPFNESLEGDKVVGLEQQQKNFGLTGAEKDVLRYYYYIHHGIDTEHVAPMEDSWMGNIMSFVGKAQRGNHTELLEDLEDEIREDYLLSVKKAIVDFVLKEPREKEDEPEELPEHRQELAVVPKPWEKSFYACRRQIDRSLHITNPCMNQVLELWHKTFTQLRLVDIHEFQTKLEPLELKEFQTCCMKHIDAARDKLIKRWLSEIQHIFYKGHKQKQIPSEHEADQLAAFYNCAANLMTSQLQSLGLLSMDDYTDLWQPPTSARAYEHSGFILRFVLDDDRIKFEPNFDDFETVFLNIYDVMLKVICAIPRIETKLYSAYEGETLLKPCILPEILAAHKSKVSEVVKQEGDGPLKHLKQFDKYKFIISKQADNDIDTFLQEEHTFDEYARELRKFKQFAEQIQFKSVRSLRLGMFQVHCDDLIRALTKRTEAICERILTRMMDNHRLGNQELINDYKNIAEKALTLPSNTEQLMELRAFVEKVENETMVTLRSRLEQSRDRLVFLVEQTSFTNHDMELNAEVFTWETRMPNIFEEHRHNFNEKRDQFQENLKFKRDQFVLELEGYAKRVEEFQQFGDMAEVPRYLSKAQKLHNNLEAAADKVEALNNEEEAFGWPTTPYPQRQQILTTLRPYKQLYEQTVDFHRKYKEWMDGPMQCCA
;
A
#
# COMPACT_ATOMS: atom_id res chain seq x y z
N MET A 1 -3.26 -47.32 -30.42
CA MET A 1 -3.05 -47.78 -31.80
C MET A 1 -1.62 -47.47 -32.19
N ALA A 2 -0.82 -48.50 -32.48
CA ALA A 2 0.54 -48.37 -32.97
C ALA A 2 0.53 -47.91 -34.44
N GLN A 3 1.43 -47.02 -34.84
CA GLN A 3 1.73 -46.74 -36.24
C GLN A 3 3.21 -47.01 -36.53
N ALA A 4 3.41 -47.81 -37.58
CA ALA A 4 4.67 -48.34 -38.04
C ALA A 4 5.43 -47.35 -38.93
N VAL A 5 6.76 -47.38 -38.82
CA VAL A 5 7.72 -46.66 -39.67
C VAL A 5 7.96 -47.45 -40.95
N GLN A 6 7.73 -46.84 -42.13
CA GLN A 6 8.17 -47.39 -43.43
C GLN A 6 9.53 -46.78 -43.82
N ALA A 7 10.49 -47.65 -44.12
CA ALA A 7 11.80 -47.30 -44.65
C ALA A 7 11.74 -47.10 -46.17
N ASN A 8 12.21 -45.95 -46.65
CA ASN A 8 12.26 -45.60 -48.06
C ASN A 8 13.55 -46.16 -48.70
N LYS A 9 13.43 -47.11 -49.64
CA LYS A 9 14.56 -47.63 -50.43
C LYS A 9 14.75 -46.75 -51.67
N GLY A 10 15.77 -45.89 -51.67
CA GLY A 10 16.17 -45.11 -52.84
C GLY A 10 16.69 -46.02 -53.97
N LYS A 11 16.11 -45.88 -55.17
CA LYS A 11 16.61 -46.47 -56.42
C LYS A 11 17.81 -45.64 -56.94
N GLY A 12 18.89 -46.29 -57.41
CA GLY A 12 19.94 -45.63 -58.20
C GLY A 12 21.38 -45.61 -57.62
N THR A 13 21.64 -46.25 -56.49
CA THR A 13 22.93 -46.17 -55.76
C THR A 13 24.06 -47.06 -56.28
N ASN A 14 23.89 -47.75 -57.41
CA ASN A 14 24.88 -48.72 -57.90
C ASN A 14 25.66 -48.25 -59.14
N ASP A 15 25.47 -47.01 -59.58
CA ASP A 15 26.24 -46.42 -60.68
C ASP A 15 27.33 -45.49 -60.12
N PRO A 16 28.64 -45.78 -60.34
CA PRO A 16 29.75 -44.97 -59.86
C PRO A 16 29.70 -43.50 -60.33
N ARG A 17 28.98 -43.22 -61.43
CA ARG A 17 28.82 -41.86 -61.99
C ARG A 17 27.92 -40.95 -61.14
N ASN A 18 26.99 -41.53 -60.37
CA ASN A 18 26.04 -40.80 -59.53
C ASN A 18 26.57 -40.50 -58.11
N MET A 19 27.80 -40.92 -57.80
CA MET A 19 28.45 -40.72 -56.49
C MET A 19 29.49 -39.58 -56.50
N LEU A 20 29.55 -38.79 -57.56
CA LEU A 20 30.44 -37.63 -57.68
C LEU A 20 29.71 -36.32 -57.35
N PRO A 21 30.40 -35.28 -56.82
CA PRO A 21 29.88 -33.93 -56.82
C PRO A 21 29.66 -33.47 -58.27
N SER A 22 28.41 -33.44 -58.73
CA SER A 22 28.04 -32.79 -59.97
C SER A 22 27.97 -31.28 -59.72
N MET A 23 28.55 -30.47 -60.60
CA MET A 23 28.15 -29.06 -60.70
C MET A 23 26.64 -29.04 -61.02
N PRO A 24 25.80 -28.35 -60.24
CA PRO A 24 24.36 -28.36 -60.50
C PRO A 24 24.08 -27.83 -61.92
N ASN A 25 23.23 -28.53 -62.67
CA ASN A 25 22.82 -28.17 -64.04
C ASN A 25 22.19 -26.77 -64.16
N THR A 26 21.85 -26.15 -63.03
CA THR A 26 21.57 -24.73 -62.92
C THR A 26 22.63 -24.08 -62.05
N ARG A 27 23.25 -23.00 -62.54
CA ARG A 27 24.19 -22.15 -61.79
C ARG A 27 23.54 -21.73 -60.47
N ALA A 28 23.82 -22.46 -59.40
CA ALA A 28 23.39 -22.08 -58.06
C ALA A 28 24.00 -20.71 -57.79
N LYS A 29 23.18 -19.77 -57.30
CA LYS A 29 23.70 -18.48 -56.86
C LYS A 29 24.83 -18.74 -55.86
N PRO A 30 26.00 -18.09 -56.00
CA PRO A 30 27.12 -18.33 -55.11
C PRO A 30 26.72 -18.10 -53.65
N SER A 31 27.31 -18.90 -52.75
CA SER A 31 26.96 -19.00 -51.33
C SER A 31 27.12 -17.71 -50.50
N TRP A 32 27.67 -16.64 -51.06
CA TRP A 32 27.65 -15.31 -50.41
C TRP A 32 26.27 -14.62 -50.49
N ALA A 33 25.33 -15.12 -51.30
CA ALA A 33 23.94 -14.65 -51.28
C ALA A 33 23.12 -15.21 -50.09
N ALA A 34 23.61 -16.26 -49.42
CA ALA A 34 22.99 -16.81 -48.21
C ALA A 34 23.57 -16.20 -46.92
N ASN A 35 24.73 -15.55 -47.00
CA ASN A 35 25.36 -14.81 -45.90
C ASN A 35 25.68 -13.38 -46.37
N GLN A 36 24.73 -12.45 -46.24
CA GLN A 36 25.08 -11.03 -46.36
C GLN A 36 26.05 -10.65 -45.23
N PRO A 37 27.27 -10.16 -45.53
CA PRO A 37 28.08 -9.51 -44.51
C PRO A 37 27.35 -8.24 -44.04
N MET A 38 27.15 -8.11 -42.73
CA MET A 38 26.72 -6.84 -42.13
C MET A 38 27.84 -5.82 -42.29
N PHE A 39 27.69 -4.87 -43.21
CA PHE A 39 28.50 -3.66 -43.22
C PHE A 39 27.85 -2.61 -42.31
N VAL A 40 28.41 -2.41 -41.12
CA VAL A 40 28.14 -1.22 -40.30
C VAL A 40 29.07 -0.11 -40.78
N LEU A 41 28.51 0.91 -41.42
CA LEU A 41 29.23 2.16 -41.68
C LEU A 41 29.31 2.97 -40.36
N LYS A 42 30.43 2.88 -39.64
CA LYS A 42 30.76 3.82 -38.56
C LYS A 42 31.51 5.02 -39.15
N GLY A 43 30.83 6.16 -39.25
CA GLY A 43 31.45 7.47 -39.41
C GLY A 43 31.58 8.19 -38.07
N GLY A 44 32.82 8.46 -37.66
CA GLY A 44 33.27 9.64 -36.90
C GLY A 44 32.88 9.83 -35.42
N GLY A 45 33.87 9.76 -34.52
CA GLY A 45 33.96 10.69 -33.37
C GLY A 45 34.22 10.13 -31.97
N ALA A 46 35.50 10.09 -31.59
CA ALA A 46 36.10 10.37 -30.26
C ALA A 46 35.85 9.49 -29.01
N ALA A 47 36.91 8.71 -28.70
CA ALA A 47 37.75 8.72 -27.48
C ALA A 47 37.39 7.92 -26.20
N ALA A 48 38.36 7.03 -25.86
CA ALA A 48 38.81 6.52 -24.55
C ALA A 48 37.90 5.49 -23.82
N LYS A 49 38.38 4.41 -23.18
CA LYS A 49 39.73 3.87 -22.88
C LYS A 49 39.55 2.42 -22.35
N GLU A 50 40.61 1.62 -22.51
CA GLU A 50 41.06 0.49 -21.66
C GLU A 50 40.67 -0.99 -21.93
N GLU A 51 41.76 -1.78 -21.85
CA GLU A 51 41.97 -3.23 -21.67
C GLU A 51 41.86 -4.20 -22.88
N GLU A 52 43.02 -4.37 -23.53
CA GLU A 52 43.33 -5.32 -24.60
C GLU A 52 43.69 -6.70 -24.04
N ASP A 53 42.96 -7.74 -24.47
CA ASP A 53 43.45 -9.11 -24.64
C ASP A 53 43.07 -9.51 -26.08
N ASN A 54 43.90 -9.08 -27.04
CA ASN A 54 43.62 -9.21 -28.47
C ASN A 54 44.39 -10.39 -29.07
N PHE A 55 43.66 -11.43 -29.50
CA PHE A 55 44.16 -12.50 -30.36
C PHE A 55 43.79 -12.13 -31.81
N ASP A 56 44.67 -11.36 -32.47
CA ASP A 56 44.38 -10.76 -33.78
C ASP A 56 45.01 -11.56 -34.92
N LEU A 57 44.16 -11.91 -35.89
CA LEU A 57 44.40 -12.84 -36.99
C LEU A 57 44.91 -12.15 -38.27
N VAL A 58 45.45 -10.93 -38.16
CA VAL A 58 45.98 -10.13 -39.28
C VAL A 58 47.28 -9.39 -38.90
N PHE A 59 48.27 -10.10 -38.35
CA PHE A 59 49.67 -9.64 -38.26
C PHE A 59 50.61 -10.28 -39.30
N GLU A 60 50.12 -11.04 -40.29
CA GLU A 60 50.99 -11.50 -41.39
C GLU A 60 50.55 -11.02 -42.78
N LEU A 61 49.60 -10.08 -42.84
CA LEU A 61 49.09 -9.53 -44.10
C LEU A 61 48.95 -8.01 -43.98
N THR A 62 50.07 -7.29 -43.92
CA THR A 62 50.39 -6.05 -44.65
C THR A 62 51.43 -5.19 -43.89
N GLY A 63 52.55 -4.83 -44.55
CA GLY A 63 53.49 -3.81 -44.04
C GLY A 63 54.96 -4.01 -44.42
N LYS A 64 55.37 -3.40 -45.52
CA LYS A 64 56.75 -3.32 -46.05
C LYS A 64 57.71 -2.65 -45.05
N ASP A 65 58.96 -3.14 -44.94
CA ASP A 65 60.10 -2.53 -45.65
C ASP A 65 61.45 -3.19 -45.31
N ASN A 66 62.17 -3.53 -46.39
CA ASN A 66 63.61 -3.70 -46.55
C ASN A 66 64.49 -4.48 -45.53
N LYS A 67 65.21 -5.45 -46.13
CA LYS A 67 66.55 -6.00 -45.81
C LYS A 67 66.69 -7.15 -44.79
N LYS A 68 66.95 -8.31 -45.41
CA LYS A 68 68.00 -9.32 -45.13
C LYS A 68 67.80 -10.33 -43.98
N THR A 69 67.54 -11.56 -44.44
CA THR A 69 68.13 -12.86 -44.06
C THR A 69 67.75 -13.59 -42.75
N LYS A 70 67.26 -14.83 -42.98
CA LYS A 70 67.40 -16.07 -42.20
C LYS A 70 66.65 -16.19 -40.86
N LYS A 71 65.49 -16.86 -40.88
CA LYS A 71 65.09 -17.97 -39.97
C LYS A 71 63.64 -18.43 -40.25
N VAL A 72 63.46 -19.51 -41.01
CA VAL A 72 62.27 -20.39 -40.96
C VAL A 72 62.79 -21.82 -41.19
N ASP A 73 62.83 -22.64 -40.14
CA ASP A 73 63.22 -24.07 -40.26
C ASP A 73 62.40 -25.02 -39.37
N GLN A 74 61.20 -24.61 -38.91
CA GLN A 74 60.34 -25.51 -38.11
C GLN A 74 58.90 -25.70 -38.65
N ALA A 75 58.32 -24.74 -39.39
CA ALA A 75 57.01 -24.92 -40.04
C ALA A 75 57.09 -25.68 -41.37
N THR A 76 58.20 -25.57 -42.09
CA THR A 76 58.45 -26.27 -43.36
C THR A 76 58.55 -27.79 -43.16
N THR A 77 59.01 -28.24 -41.98
CA THR A 77 59.28 -29.65 -41.68
C THR A 77 58.00 -30.46 -41.40
N GLN A 78 56.96 -29.87 -40.81
CA GLN A 78 55.65 -30.55 -40.65
C GLN A 78 54.87 -30.61 -41.96
N ARG A 79 54.90 -29.54 -42.78
CA ARG A 79 54.18 -29.49 -44.07
C ARG A 79 54.83 -30.40 -45.13
N THR A 80 56.15 -30.53 -45.13
CA THR A 80 56.86 -31.50 -45.99
C THR A 80 56.73 -32.94 -45.52
N LYS A 81 56.56 -33.20 -44.20
CA LYS A 81 56.32 -34.55 -43.66
C LYS A 81 54.92 -35.06 -44.02
N ILE A 82 53.89 -34.22 -43.90
CA ILE A 82 52.51 -34.55 -44.34
C ILE A 82 52.42 -34.74 -45.87
N LYS A 83 53.17 -33.94 -46.64
CA LYS A 83 53.25 -34.08 -48.10
C LYS A 83 53.97 -35.38 -48.50
N LYS A 84 55.10 -35.73 -47.85
CA LYS A 84 55.80 -37.00 -48.04
C LYS A 84 55.00 -38.22 -47.59
N ASP A 85 54.21 -38.12 -46.53
CA ASP A 85 53.37 -39.22 -46.05
C ASP A 85 52.16 -39.44 -46.99
N ARG A 86 51.58 -38.36 -47.53
CA ARG A 86 50.55 -38.44 -48.61
C ARG A 86 51.11 -38.97 -49.93
N GLU A 87 52.36 -38.63 -50.26
CA GLU A 87 53.04 -39.10 -51.48
C GLU A 87 53.51 -40.56 -51.34
N LYS A 88 53.92 -40.99 -50.14
CA LYS A 88 54.16 -42.40 -49.79
C LYS A 88 52.86 -43.21 -49.78
N PHE A 89 51.75 -42.63 -49.30
CA PHE A 89 50.43 -43.25 -49.37
C PHE A 89 49.95 -43.39 -50.83
N ARG A 90 50.16 -42.37 -51.66
CA ARG A 90 49.90 -42.44 -53.11
C ARG A 90 50.79 -43.45 -53.83
N LYS A 91 52.08 -43.55 -53.49
CA LYS A 91 52.98 -44.60 -54.02
C LYS A 91 52.57 -46.00 -53.57
N ALA A 92 52.21 -46.18 -52.30
CA ALA A 92 51.73 -47.46 -51.79
C ALA A 92 50.40 -47.87 -52.44
N LEU A 93 49.49 -46.92 -52.71
CA LEU A 93 48.26 -47.18 -53.48
C LEU A 93 48.55 -47.53 -54.93
N VAL A 94 49.51 -46.84 -55.57
CA VAL A 94 49.93 -47.12 -56.95
C VAL A 94 50.62 -48.49 -57.06
N ASP A 95 51.40 -48.90 -56.06
CA ASP A 95 51.99 -50.25 -55.97
C ASP A 95 50.93 -51.34 -55.73
N ILE A 96 49.87 -51.05 -54.95
CA ILE A 96 48.71 -51.95 -54.75
C ILE A 96 47.85 -52.06 -56.03
N ILE A 97 47.84 -51.04 -56.88
CA ILE A 97 47.09 -51.03 -58.15
C ILE A 97 47.93 -51.65 -59.30
N LEU A 98 49.26 -51.54 -59.27
CA LEU A 98 50.19 -52.15 -60.24
C LEU A 98 50.48 -53.64 -59.94
N GLN A 99 50.39 -54.06 -58.67
CA GLN A 99 50.36 -55.48 -58.31
C GLN A 99 48.94 -56.03 -58.54
N GLY A 100 48.67 -56.44 -59.77
CA GLY A 100 47.42 -57.09 -60.16
C GLY A 100 47.06 -58.24 -59.21
N GLU A 101 45.78 -58.35 -58.89
CA GLU A 101 45.19 -59.46 -58.14
C GLU A 101 45.41 -60.77 -58.92
N ASP A 102 46.52 -61.48 -58.66
CA ASP A 102 46.65 -62.93 -58.83
C ASP A 102 47.99 -63.44 -58.27
N LYS A 103 48.04 -63.70 -56.95
CA LYS A 103 48.36 -65.02 -56.39
C LYS A 103 48.41 -65.00 -54.84
N PRO A 104 47.77 -65.97 -54.17
CA PRO A 104 48.02 -66.23 -52.76
C PRO A 104 49.43 -66.83 -52.58
N PHE A 105 50.11 -66.37 -51.53
CA PHE A 105 51.39 -66.92 -51.06
C PHE A 105 51.14 -68.30 -50.43
N ASN A 106 51.52 -69.38 -51.11
CA ASN A 106 52.00 -70.59 -50.44
C ASN A 106 53.02 -71.36 -51.30
N GLU A 107 54.01 -71.87 -50.59
CA GLU A 107 55.31 -72.39 -51.01
C GLU A 107 55.24 -73.78 -51.64
N SER A 108 56.08 -74.01 -52.67
CA SER A 108 56.87 -75.24 -52.86
C SER A 108 57.80 -75.07 -54.07
N LEU A 109 59.06 -74.71 -53.82
CA LEU A 109 60.26 -75.35 -54.37
C LEU A 109 61.48 -74.76 -53.64
N GLU A 110 62.32 -75.68 -53.16
CA GLU A 110 63.39 -75.52 -52.18
C GLU A 110 64.52 -74.58 -52.62
N GLY A 111 65.14 -73.89 -51.65
CA GLY A 111 66.44 -73.24 -51.85
C GLY A 111 66.79 -72.09 -50.88
N ASP A 112 67.05 -72.44 -49.62
CA ASP A 112 67.84 -71.72 -48.59
C ASP A 112 67.42 -70.31 -48.05
N LYS A 113 67.08 -70.33 -46.75
CA LYS A 113 67.36 -69.41 -45.60
C LYS A 113 67.70 -67.93 -45.93
N VAL A 114 67.08 -66.92 -45.31
CA VAL A 114 67.25 -66.51 -43.89
C VAL A 114 66.15 -65.52 -43.44
N VAL A 115 65.41 -65.91 -42.40
CA VAL A 115 64.99 -65.21 -41.14
C VAL A 115 64.68 -63.69 -41.12
N GLY A 116 63.42 -63.39 -40.78
CA GLY A 116 63.09 -62.57 -39.58
C GLY A 116 62.51 -61.17 -39.79
N LEU A 117 61.18 -61.02 -39.53
CA LEU A 117 60.53 -59.97 -38.71
C LEU A 117 59.03 -59.85 -39.06
N GLU A 118 58.18 -60.53 -38.29
CA GLU A 118 56.74 -60.25 -38.21
C GLU A 118 56.51 -59.12 -37.20
N GLN A 119 55.62 -58.16 -37.50
CA GLN A 119 54.34 -57.95 -36.78
C GLN A 119 53.68 -56.59 -37.10
N GLN A 120 52.36 -56.68 -37.35
CA GLN A 120 51.31 -55.65 -37.34
C GLN A 120 51.03 -54.85 -38.65
N GLN A 121 50.27 -55.48 -39.57
CA GLN A 121 49.38 -54.81 -40.53
C GLN A 121 47.93 -55.27 -40.30
N LYS A 122 47.01 -54.32 -40.01
CA LYS A 122 45.56 -54.52 -40.08
C LYS A 122 45.07 -54.05 -41.46
N ASN A 123 44.44 -54.95 -42.21
CA ASN A 123 43.86 -54.71 -43.54
C ASN A 123 42.64 -53.76 -43.49
N PHE A 124 42.73 -52.60 -44.17
CA PHE A 124 41.59 -51.86 -44.69
C PHE A 124 41.39 -52.26 -46.16
N GLY A 125 40.39 -53.10 -46.44
CA GLY A 125 40.01 -53.42 -47.82
C GLY A 125 39.08 -52.34 -48.38
N LEU A 126 39.53 -51.57 -49.37
CA LEU A 126 38.69 -50.65 -50.15
C LEU A 126 37.63 -51.44 -50.93
N THR A 127 36.40 -50.93 -50.97
CA THR A 127 35.31 -51.52 -51.76
C THR A 127 35.57 -51.36 -53.27
N GLY A 128 34.98 -52.23 -54.10
CA GLY A 128 35.16 -52.18 -55.57
C GLY A 128 34.82 -50.81 -56.17
N ALA A 129 33.72 -50.19 -55.72
CA ALA A 129 33.32 -48.85 -56.15
C ALA A 129 34.34 -47.77 -55.77
N GLU A 130 34.95 -47.84 -54.58
CA GLU A 130 35.99 -46.89 -54.17
C GLU A 130 37.27 -47.06 -55.00
N LYS A 131 37.64 -48.30 -55.35
CA LYS A 131 38.76 -48.57 -56.28
C LYS A 131 38.47 -47.99 -57.68
N ASP A 132 37.24 -48.10 -58.17
CA ASP A 132 36.86 -47.58 -59.49
C ASP A 132 36.79 -46.05 -59.53
N VAL A 133 36.30 -45.40 -58.48
CA VAL A 133 36.35 -43.93 -58.34
C VAL A 133 37.80 -43.44 -58.31
N LEU A 134 38.70 -44.14 -57.60
CA LEU A 134 40.11 -43.79 -57.56
C LEU A 134 40.80 -43.99 -58.93
N ARG A 135 40.46 -45.05 -59.67
CA ARG A 135 40.92 -45.23 -61.07
C ARG A 135 40.42 -44.11 -61.97
N TYR A 136 39.16 -43.72 -61.85
CA TYR A 136 38.56 -42.65 -62.63
C TYR A 136 39.28 -41.30 -62.41
N TYR A 137 39.53 -40.91 -61.16
CA TYR A 137 40.34 -39.72 -60.84
C TYR A 137 41.79 -39.83 -61.34
N TYR A 138 42.38 -41.03 -61.27
CA TYR A 138 43.72 -41.26 -61.81
C TYR A 138 43.77 -41.02 -63.32
N TYR A 139 42.79 -41.52 -64.08
CA TYR A 139 42.73 -41.30 -65.53
C TYR A 139 42.54 -39.83 -65.91
N ILE A 140 41.71 -39.06 -65.18
CA ILE A 140 41.53 -37.62 -65.43
C ILE A 140 42.85 -36.85 -65.21
N HIS A 141 43.57 -37.14 -64.13
CA HIS A 141 44.76 -36.36 -63.77
C HIS A 141 46.05 -36.83 -64.48
N HIS A 142 46.21 -38.13 -64.75
CA HIS A 142 47.48 -38.72 -65.23
C HIS A 142 47.32 -39.59 -66.49
N GLY A 143 46.10 -39.93 -66.90
CA GLY A 143 45.85 -40.84 -68.04
C GLY A 143 45.77 -40.14 -69.40
N ILE A 144 45.57 -38.82 -69.43
CA ILE A 144 45.43 -38.03 -70.66
C ILE A 144 46.53 -36.98 -70.70
N ASP A 145 47.34 -37.05 -71.75
CA ASP A 145 48.35 -36.05 -72.06
C ASP A 145 47.70 -34.73 -72.53
N THR A 146 48.16 -33.61 -71.98
CA THR A 146 47.69 -32.26 -72.34
C THR A 146 48.19 -31.79 -73.71
N GLU A 147 49.19 -32.46 -74.30
CA GLU A 147 49.76 -32.07 -75.60
C GLU A 147 48.78 -32.18 -76.77
N HIS A 148 47.72 -33.00 -76.65
CA HIS A 148 46.72 -33.22 -77.70
C HIS A 148 45.33 -32.67 -77.38
N VAL A 149 45.18 -31.95 -76.26
CA VAL A 149 43.93 -31.31 -75.88
C VAL A 149 43.87 -29.92 -76.51
N ALA A 150 42.77 -29.59 -77.18
CA ALA A 150 42.57 -28.26 -77.74
C ALA A 150 42.64 -27.21 -76.61
N PRO A 151 43.51 -26.19 -76.71
CA PRO A 151 43.53 -25.11 -75.74
C PRO A 151 42.24 -24.29 -75.85
N MET A 152 41.85 -23.64 -74.75
CA MET A 152 40.71 -22.73 -74.74
C MET A 152 40.93 -21.60 -75.74
N GLU A 153 39.92 -21.28 -76.56
CA GLU A 153 40.02 -20.15 -77.49
C GLU A 153 40.11 -18.82 -76.73
N ASP A 154 41.07 -17.98 -77.09
CA ASP A 154 41.25 -16.64 -76.50
C ASP A 154 40.02 -15.74 -76.69
N SER A 155 39.20 -16.02 -77.71
CA SER A 155 37.93 -15.34 -77.98
C SER A 155 36.93 -15.50 -76.83
N TRP A 156 36.94 -16.66 -76.15
CA TRP A 156 36.05 -16.97 -75.05
C TRP A 156 36.46 -16.21 -73.79
N MET A 157 37.76 -16.14 -73.52
CA MET A 157 38.29 -15.34 -72.42
C MET A 157 38.00 -13.85 -72.64
N GLY A 158 38.15 -13.36 -73.88
CA GLY A 158 37.79 -12.00 -74.25
C GLY A 158 36.31 -11.68 -74.00
N ASN A 159 35.40 -12.60 -74.32
CA ASN A 159 33.97 -12.45 -74.04
C ASN A 159 33.67 -12.49 -72.53
N ILE A 160 34.27 -13.41 -71.77
CA ILE A 160 34.10 -13.48 -70.31
C ILE A 160 34.55 -12.16 -69.68
N MET A 161 35.71 -11.66 -70.09
CA MET A 161 36.24 -10.38 -69.62
C MET A 161 35.33 -9.22 -70.03
N SER A 162 34.63 -9.28 -71.17
CA SER A 162 33.70 -8.24 -71.63
C SER A 162 32.58 -7.94 -70.62
N PHE A 163 32.14 -8.94 -69.85
CA PHE A 163 31.12 -8.80 -68.80
C PHE A 163 31.67 -8.14 -67.52
N VAL A 164 32.99 -8.10 -67.35
CA VAL A 164 33.63 -7.41 -66.22
C VAL A 164 33.75 -5.93 -66.56
N GLY A 165 33.12 -5.07 -65.75
CA GLY A 165 33.09 -3.63 -65.95
C GLY A 165 34.49 -3.01 -65.94
N LYS A 166 34.72 -2.01 -66.81
CA LYS A 166 36.06 -1.40 -67.07
C LYS A 166 36.77 -0.89 -65.82
N ALA A 167 36.03 -0.40 -64.81
CA ALA A 167 36.61 0.08 -63.55
C ALA A 167 37.21 -1.03 -62.68
N GLN A 168 36.68 -2.25 -62.77
CA GLN A 168 37.15 -3.40 -61.98
C GLN A 168 38.36 -4.08 -62.61
N ARG A 169 38.55 -3.96 -63.94
CA ARG A 169 39.73 -4.49 -64.64
C ARG A 169 41.03 -3.76 -64.30
N GLY A 170 40.95 -2.49 -63.90
CA GLY A 170 42.14 -1.69 -63.58
C GLY A 170 42.63 -1.81 -62.14
N ASN A 171 41.74 -2.16 -61.19
CA ASN A 171 42.05 -2.11 -59.76
C ASN A 171 42.45 -3.46 -59.16
N HIS A 172 42.21 -4.58 -59.86
CA HIS A 172 42.42 -5.94 -59.34
C HIS A 172 43.06 -6.84 -60.38
N THR A 173 44.21 -6.41 -60.93
CA THR A 173 44.91 -7.13 -62.02
C THR A 173 45.44 -8.50 -61.59
N GLU A 174 46.08 -8.62 -60.42
CA GLU A 174 46.59 -9.92 -59.92
C GLU A 174 45.47 -10.93 -59.69
N LEU A 175 44.34 -10.51 -59.09
CA LEU A 175 43.18 -11.38 -58.89
C LEU A 175 42.56 -11.83 -60.23
N LEU A 176 42.60 -10.97 -61.25
CA LEU A 176 42.09 -11.31 -62.57
C LEU A 176 43.01 -12.29 -63.30
N GLU A 177 44.32 -12.20 -63.13
CA GLU A 177 45.29 -13.17 -63.66
C GLU A 177 45.11 -14.54 -63.00
N ASP A 178 44.99 -14.59 -61.66
CA ASP A 178 44.73 -15.83 -60.92
C ASP A 178 43.41 -16.50 -61.36
N LEU A 179 42.35 -15.69 -61.56
CA LEU A 179 41.07 -16.19 -62.06
C LEU A 179 41.14 -16.65 -63.51
N GLU A 180 41.97 -16.01 -64.34
CA GLU A 180 42.19 -16.40 -65.73
C GLU A 180 42.84 -17.79 -65.79
N ASP A 181 43.82 -18.03 -64.93
CA ASP A 181 44.50 -19.31 -64.80
C ASP A 181 43.58 -20.38 -64.21
N GLU A 182 42.78 -20.05 -63.18
CA GLU A 182 41.77 -20.98 -62.64
C GLU A 182 40.75 -21.39 -63.71
N ILE A 183 40.26 -20.44 -64.52
CA ILE A 183 39.32 -20.73 -65.61
C ILE A 183 39.96 -21.65 -66.67
N ARG A 184 41.25 -21.45 -67.00
CA ARG A 184 41.98 -22.31 -67.94
C ARG A 184 42.20 -23.71 -67.37
N GLU A 185 42.59 -23.81 -66.10
CA GLU A 185 42.77 -25.08 -65.41
C GLU A 185 41.45 -25.87 -65.34
N ASP A 186 40.35 -25.20 -65.00
CA ASP A 186 39.01 -25.79 -64.97
C ASP A 186 38.53 -26.23 -66.35
N TYR A 187 38.82 -25.45 -67.40
CA TYR A 187 38.55 -25.85 -68.77
C TYR A 187 39.31 -27.13 -69.12
N LEU A 188 40.62 -27.17 -68.88
CA LEU A 188 41.44 -28.34 -69.16
C LEU A 188 40.99 -29.56 -68.36
N LEU A 189 40.66 -29.39 -67.09
CA LEU A 189 40.14 -30.46 -66.24
C LEU A 189 38.80 -30.97 -66.76
N SER A 190 37.90 -30.07 -67.18
CA SER A 190 36.59 -30.41 -67.73
C SER A 190 36.72 -31.14 -69.07
N VAL A 191 37.67 -30.75 -69.93
CA VAL A 191 37.93 -31.44 -71.20
C VAL A 191 38.54 -32.81 -70.96
N LYS A 192 39.53 -32.94 -70.08
CA LYS A 192 40.09 -34.25 -69.69
C LYS A 192 39.00 -35.16 -69.13
N LYS A 193 38.16 -34.63 -68.25
CA LYS A 193 37.00 -35.34 -67.72
C LYS A 193 36.05 -35.77 -68.84
N ALA A 194 35.68 -34.87 -69.76
CA ALA A 194 34.79 -35.19 -70.87
C ALA A 194 35.38 -36.26 -71.81
N ILE A 195 36.69 -36.29 -72.02
CA ILE A 195 37.36 -37.35 -72.79
C ILE A 195 37.31 -38.68 -72.02
N VAL A 196 37.60 -38.69 -70.72
CA VAL A 196 37.46 -39.89 -69.89
C VAL A 196 36.01 -40.38 -69.89
N ASP A 197 35.04 -39.49 -69.72
CA ASP A 197 33.61 -39.80 -69.75
C ASP A 197 33.16 -40.33 -71.12
N PHE A 198 33.70 -39.77 -72.21
CA PHE A 198 33.43 -40.23 -73.57
C PHE A 198 34.01 -41.62 -73.84
N VAL A 199 35.26 -41.87 -73.42
CA VAL A 199 35.93 -43.17 -73.59
C VAL A 199 35.29 -44.24 -72.70
N LEU A 200 34.81 -43.86 -71.51
CA LEU A 200 34.12 -44.75 -70.58
C LEU A 200 32.63 -44.91 -70.87
N LYS A 201 32.06 -44.17 -71.84
CA LYS A 201 30.66 -44.33 -72.28
C LYS A 201 30.53 -45.55 -73.19
N GLU A 202 29.75 -46.54 -72.76
CA GLU A 202 29.34 -47.65 -73.63
C GLU A 202 28.42 -47.13 -74.75
N PRO A 203 28.53 -47.60 -76.02
CA PRO A 203 27.77 -47.06 -77.16
C PRO A 203 26.24 -47.21 -77.12
N ARG A 204 25.65 -47.66 -76.00
CA ARG A 204 24.23 -48.03 -75.90
C ARG A 204 23.44 -47.29 -74.82
N GLU A 205 24.02 -46.32 -74.12
CA GLU A 205 23.26 -45.45 -73.24
C GLU A 205 22.60 -44.32 -74.05
N LYS A 206 21.28 -44.43 -74.19
CA LYS A 206 20.41 -43.47 -74.90
C LYS A 206 20.55 -42.07 -74.31
N GLU A 207 20.47 -41.07 -75.19
CA GLU A 207 20.43 -39.65 -74.87
C GLU A 207 19.47 -39.36 -73.71
N ASP A 208 19.95 -38.55 -72.75
CA ASP A 208 19.21 -38.15 -71.55
C ASP A 208 17.83 -37.58 -71.91
N GLU A 209 16.77 -38.09 -71.25
CA GLU A 209 15.40 -37.59 -71.43
C GLU A 209 15.32 -36.08 -71.13
N PRO A 210 14.58 -35.29 -71.93
CA PRO A 210 14.43 -33.86 -71.71
C PRO A 210 13.75 -33.60 -70.36
N GLU A 211 14.36 -32.73 -69.55
CA GLU A 211 13.88 -32.33 -68.23
C GLU A 211 12.42 -31.82 -68.32
N GLU A 212 11.45 -32.63 -67.88
CA GLU A 212 10.04 -32.28 -67.91
C GLU A 212 9.79 -31.06 -67.00
N LEU A 213 9.52 -29.91 -67.61
CA LEU A 213 9.12 -28.71 -66.88
C LEU A 213 7.75 -28.95 -66.22
N PRO A 214 7.57 -28.56 -64.94
CA PRO A 214 6.28 -28.64 -64.24
C PRO A 214 5.14 -27.98 -65.04
N GLU A 215 3.90 -28.49 -64.96
CA GLU A 215 2.74 -28.00 -65.74
C GLU A 215 2.62 -26.47 -65.81
N HIS A 216 2.79 -25.76 -64.69
CA HIS A 216 2.69 -24.30 -64.61
C HIS A 216 3.85 -23.52 -65.28
N ARG A 217 4.88 -24.21 -65.79
CA ARG A 217 6.05 -23.62 -66.47
C ARG A 217 6.16 -24.03 -67.93
N GLN A 218 5.26 -24.89 -68.42
CA GLN A 218 5.26 -25.32 -69.82
C GLN A 218 5.10 -24.14 -70.80
N GLU A 219 4.38 -23.10 -70.40
CA GLU A 219 4.21 -21.86 -71.19
C GLU A 219 5.53 -21.08 -71.40
N LEU A 220 6.54 -21.26 -70.53
CA LEU A 220 7.84 -20.60 -70.65
C LEU A 220 8.70 -21.16 -71.79
N ALA A 221 8.40 -22.38 -72.25
CA ALA A 221 9.11 -23.05 -73.34
C ALA A 221 8.62 -22.63 -74.75
N VAL A 222 7.49 -21.92 -74.84
CA VAL A 222 6.86 -21.52 -76.11
C VAL A 222 7.48 -20.22 -76.65
N VAL A 223 7.99 -20.26 -77.89
CA VAL A 223 8.56 -19.10 -78.61
C VAL A 223 7.86 -18.92 -79.97
N PRO A 224 7.39 -17.72 -80.35
CA PRO A 224 7.43 -16.44 -79.62
C PRO A 224 6.53 -16.45 -78.39
N LYS A 225 6.95 -15.80 -77.30
CA LYS A 225 6.26 -15.79 -75.99
C LYS A 225 4.88 -15.12 -76.08
N PRO A 226 3.76 -15.88 -76.16
CA PRO A 226 2.44 -15.29 -76.38
C PRO A 226 1.95 -14.50 -75.16
N TRP A 227 2.41 -14.91 -73.98
CA TRP A 227 2.13 -14.33 -72.67
C TRP A 227 2.92 -13.05 -72.37
N GLU A 228 3.91 -12.68 -73.18
CA GLU A 228 4.76 -11.52 -72.88
C GLU A 228 3.94 -10.23 -72.79
N LYS A 229 3.00 -10.05 -73.73
CA LYS A 229 2.11 -8.87 -73.76
C LYS A 229 1.16 -8.83 -72.56
N SER A 230 0.55 -9.96 -72.21
CA SER A 230 -0.35 -10.04 -71.05
C SER A 230 0.42 -9.85 -69.75
N PHE A 231 1.61 -10.43 -69.60
CA PHE A 231 2.48 -10.24 -68.45
C PHE A 231 2.85 -8.77 -68.26
N TYR A 232 3.32 -8.06 -69.29
CA TYR A 232 3.64 -6.63 -69.17
C TYR A 232 2.38 -5.76 -68.98
N ALA A 233 1.20 -6.18 -69.45
CA ALA A 233 -0.05 -5.50 -69.17
C ALA A 233 -0.45 -5.66 -67.69
N CYS A 234 -0.47 -6.90 -67.17
CA CYS A 234 -0.76 -7.20 -65.77
C CYS A 234 0.28 -6.57 -64.84
N ARG A 235 1.57 -6.62 -65.18
CA ARG A 235 2.63 -5.97 -64.40
C ARG A 235 2.44 -4.46 -64.33
N ARG A 236 2.11 -3.79 -65.45
CA ARG A 236 1.79 -2.35 -65.46
C ARG A 236 0.52 -2.04 -64.66
N GLN A 237 -0.47 -2.93 -64.68
CA GLN A 237 -1.68 -2.76 -63.89
C GLN A 237 -1.38 -2.88 -62.39
N ILE A 238 -0.64 -3.91 -61.98
CA ILE A 238 -0.18 -4.09 -60.59
C ILE A 238 0.67 -2.90 -60.14
N ASP A 239 1.63 -2.44 -60.95
CA ASP A 239 2.48 -1.30 -60.62
C ASP A 239 1.68 0.01 -60.42
N ARG A 240 0.55 0.15 -61.13
CA ARG A 240 -0.36 1.30 -61.00
C ARG A 240 -1.36 1.19 -59.84
N SER A 241 -1.84 -0.02 -59.52
CA SER A 241 -2.93 -0.22 -58.55
C SER A 241 -2.48 -0.76 -57.19
N LEU A 242 -1.33 -1.43 -57.12
CA LEU A 242 -0.80 -2.04 -55.90
C LEU A 242 0.11 -1.06 -55.17
N HIS A 243 -0.47 -0.23 -54.30
CA HIS A 243 0.29 0.81 -53.61
C HIS A 243 1.19 0.30 -52.46
N ILE A 244 1.02 -0.94 -51.98
CA ILE A 244 1.85 -1.49 -50.89
C ILE A 244 3.33 -1.63 -51.28
N THR A 245 3.62 -1.88 -52.57
CA THR A 245 4.99 -2.00 -53.09
C THR A 245 5.65 -0.65 -53.35
N ASN A 246 4.95 0.46 -53.09
CA ASN A 246 5.47 1.80 -53.30
C ASN A 246 6.64 2.10 -52.33
N PRO A 247 7.76 2.70 -52.82
CA PRO A 247 8.89 3.08 -51.98
C PRO A 247 8.55 3.91 -50.74
N CYS A 248 7.50 4.75 -50.80
CA CYS A 248 7.05 5.54 -49.65
C CYS A 248 6.43 4.66 -48.55
N MET A 249 5.65 3.62 -48.90
CA MET A 249 5.07 2.70 -47.92
C MET A 249 6.14 1.88 -47.21
N ASN A 250 7.16 1.44 -47.96
CA ASN A 250 8.32 0.76 -47.38
C ASN A 250 9.08 1.65 -46.39
N GLN A 251 9.27 2.94 -46.71
CA GLN A 251 9.90 3.91 -45.80
C GLN A 251 9.07 4.14 -44.53
N VAL A 252 7.73 4.20 -44.64
CA VAL A 252 6.83 4.30 -43.47
C VAL A 252 6.91 3.06 -42.59
N LEU A 253 6.97 1.87 -43.19
CA LEU A 253 7.11 0.60 -42.46
C LEU A 253 8.49 0.50 -41.79
N GLU A 254 9.56 0.87 -42.49
CA GLU A 254 10.92 0.91 -41.96
C GLU A 254 11.04 1.90 -40.78
N LEU A 255 10.46 3.09 -40.89
CA LEU A 255 10.42 4.09 -39.83
C LEU A 255 9.78 3.53 -38.55
N TRP A 256 8.63 2.85 -38.70
CA TRP A 256 7.95 2.23 -37.55
C TRP A 256 8.84 1.19 -36.87
N HIS A 257 9.39 0.26 -37.66
CA HIS A 257 10.16 -0.84 -37.10
C HIS A 257 11.48 -0.40 -36.46
N LYS A 258 12.12 0.65 -36.98
CA LYS A 258 13.38 1.17 -36.43
C LYS A 258 13.19 2.05 -35.20
N THR A 259 12.17 2.91 -35.19
CA THR A 259 12.07 4.00 -34.20
C THR A 259 10.93 3.82 -33.19
N PHE A 260 9.85 3.14 -33.56
CA PHE A 260 8.61 3.10 -32.78
C PHE A 260 8.19 1.71 -32.29
N THR A 261 8.87 0.62 -32.69
CA THR A 261 8.57 -0.75 -32.22
C THR A 261 8.52 -0.90 -30.70
N GLN A 262 9.43 -0.21 -30.00
CA GLN A 262 9.55 -0.27 -28.54
C GLN A 262 8.69 0.78 -27.84
N LEU A 263 7.93 1.60 -28.58
CA LEU A 263 7.01 2.54 -27.97
C LEU A 263 5.88 1.75 -27.30
N ARG A 264 5.55 2.14 -26.07
CA ARG A 264 4.36 1.68 -25.33
C ARG A 264 3.59 2.87 -24.82
N LEU A 265 2.27 2.71 -24.67
CA LEU A 265 1.40 3.75 -24.13
C LEU A 265 1.59 3.93 -22.63
N VAL A 266 1.94 2.86 -21.92
CA VAL A 266 2.29 2.86 -20.49
C VAL A 266 3.64 2.17 -20.32
N ASP A 267 4.60 2.85 -19.70
CA ASP A 267 5.89 2.25 -19.34
C ASP A 267 5.77 1.50 -17.99
N ILE A 268 6.00 0.20 -18.04
CA ILE A 268 5.87 -0.72 -16.90
C ILE A 268 7.14 -0.76 -16.06
N HIS A 269 8.29 -0.53 -16.68
CA HIS A 269 9.57 -0.56 -15.98
C HIS A 269 9.66 0.53 -14.92
N GLU A 270 8.97 1.67 -15.11
CA GLU A 270 8.87 2.69 -14.09
C GLU A 270 8.13 2.18 -12.83
N PHE A 271 7.13 1.32 -12.97
CA PHE A 271 6.40 0.76 -11.82
C PHE A 271 7.16 -0.42 -11.17
N GLN A 272 7.91 -1.19 -11.97
CA GLN A 272 8.75 -2.30 -11.49
C GLN A 272 10.00 -1.87 -10.70
N THR A 273 10.49 -0.66 -10.97
CA THR A 273 11.69 -0.10 -10.32
C THR A 273 11.37 0.67 -9.05
N LYS A 274 10.12 1.09 -8.85
CA LYS A 274 9.70 1.75 -7.61
C LYS A 274 9.72 0.75 -6.44
N LEU A 275 10.23 1.22 -5.30
CA LEU A 275 10.34 0.42 -4.08
C LEU A 275 9.22 0.76 -3.08
N GLU A 276 8.71 1.98 -3.12
CA GLU A 276 7.69 2.47 -2.20
C GLU A 276 6.27 2.26 -2.74
N PRO A 277 5.29 1.93 -1.88
CA PRO A 277 3.89 1.78 -2.29
C PRO A 277 3.36 3.09 -2.86
N LEU A 278 2.49 2.99 -3.86
CA LEU A 278 1.96 4.13 -4.59
C LEU A 278 0.55 4.49 -4.11
N GLU A 279 0.24 5.79 -4.07
CA GLU A 279 -1.15 6.21 -3.98
C GLU A 279 -1.88 6.01 -5.33
N LEU A 280 -3.17 5.68 -5.29
CA LEU A 280 -3.97 5.43 -6.51
C LEU A 280 -3.94 6.62 -7.48
N LYS A 281 -4.01 7.84 -6.94
CA LYS A 281 -3.95 9.09 -7.73
C LYS A 281 -2.59 9.31 -8.39
N GLU A 282 -1.50 8.94 -7.70
CA GLU A 282 -0.15 9.03 -8.25
C GLU A 282 0.05 8.05 -9.40
N PHE A 283 -0.42 6.83 -9.24
CA PHE A 283 -0.43 5.82 -10.29
C PHE A 283 -1.21 6.29 -11.52
N GLN A 284 -2.44 6.78 -11.32
CA GLN A 284 -3.27 7.30 -12.41
C GLN A 284 -2.56 8.45 -13.14
N THR A 285 -2.00 9.40 -12.39
CA THR A 285 -1.28 10.55 -12.95
C THR A 285 -0.05 10.13 -13.74
N CYS A 286 0.70 9.14 -13.26
CA CYS A 286 1.85 8.57 -13.95
C CYS A 286 1.43 7.90 -15.28
N CYS A 287 0.38 7.08 -15.26
CA CYS A 287 -0.16 6.46 -16.48
C CYS A 287 -0.62 7.51 -17.50
N MET A 288 -1.35 8.55 -17.07
CA MET A 288 -1.78 9.64 -17.97
C MET A 288 -0.59 10.38 -18.59
N LYS A 289 0.45 10.67 -17.79
CA LYS A 289 1.70 11.27 -18.31
C LYS A 289 2.38 10.40 -19.35
N HIS A 290 2.44 9.08 -19.16
CA HIS A 290 3.01 8.15 -20.15
C HIS A 290 2.22 8.18 -21.46
N ILE A 291 0.89 8.10 -21.35
CA ILE A 291 -0.02 8.10 -22.49
C ILE A 291 0.08 9.43 -23.26
N ASP A 292 0.09 10.56 -22.57
CA ASP A 292 0.24 11.87 -23.20
C ASP A 292 1.61 12.05 -23.86
N ALA A 293 2.69 11.56 -23.24
CA ALA A 293 4.02 11.57 -23.84
C ALA A 293 4.11 10.67 -25.08
N ALA A 294 3.45 9.50 -25.07
CA ALA A 294 3.34 8.62 -26.22
C ALA A 294 2.53 9.27 -27.34
N ARG A 295 1.39 9.88 -27.01
CA ARG A 295 0.58 10.68 -27.96
C ARG A 295 1.39 11.79 -28.60
N ASP A 296 2.16 12.53 -27.82
CA ASP A 296 3.04 13.58 -28.31
C ASP A 296 4.13 13.04 -29.25
N LYS A 297 4.73 11.89 -28.93
CA LYS A 297 5.67 11.21 -29.84
C LYS A 297 4.99 10.80 -31.15
N LEU A 298 3.76 10.30 -31.10
CA LEU A 298 2.99 9.92 -32.29
C LEU A 298 2.64 11.14 -33.17
N ILE A 299 2.16 12.23 -32.57
CA ILE A 299 1.73 13.42 -33.33
C ILE A 299 2.93 14.26 -33.79
N LYS A 300 3.87 14.56 -32.89
CA LYS A 300 4.96 15.52 -33.17
C LYS A 300 6.12 14.89 -33.93
N ARG A 301 6.38 13.58 -33.74
CA ARG A 301 7.50 12.89 -34.39
C ARG A 301 7.03 11.93 -35.47
N TRP A 302 6.27 10.89 -35.12
CA TRP A 302 5.90 9.85 -36.09
C TRP A 302 5.09 10.42 -37.27
N LEU A 303 4.03 11.18 -37.01
CA LEU A 303 3.20 11.77 -38.07
C LEU A 303 4.00 12.79 -38.90
N SER A 304 4.81 13.63 -38.26
CA SER A 304 5.66 14.62 -38.96
C SER A 304 6.70 13.97 -39.88
N GLU A 305 7.34 12.87 -39.44
CA GLU A 305 8.30 12.13 -40.28
C GLU A 305 7.61 11.46 -41.47
N ILE A 306 6.38 10.94 -41.28
CA ILE A 306 5.56 10.42 -42.39
C ILE A 306 5.21 11.54 -43.37
N GLN A 307 4.86 12.74 -42.90
CA GLN A 307 4.62 13.89 -43.78
C GLN A 307 5.87 14.20 -44.61
N HIS A 308 7.05 14.16 -44.01
CA HIS A 308 8.31 14.37 -44.72
C HIS A 308 8.59 13.28 -45.76
N ILE A 309 8.34 12.00 -45.44
CA ILE A 309 8.44 10.88 -46.40
C ILE A 309 7.54 11.12 -47.61
N PHE A 310 6.27 11.48 -47.41
CA PHE A 310 5.36 11.72 -48.51
C PHE A 310 5.66 13.02 -49.29
N TYR A 311 6.13 14.08 -48.63
CA TYR A 311 6.60 15.28 -49.32
C TYR A 311 7.79 15.00 -50.24
N LYS A 312 8.76 14.20 -49.77
CA LYS A 312 9.89 13.73 -50.58
C LYS A 312 9.43 12.82 -51.71
N GLY A 313 8.51 11.90 -51.43
CA GLY A 313 7.90 11.02 -52.43
C GLY A 313 7.20 11.78 -53.55
N HIS A 314 6.46 12.83 -53.21
CA HIS A 314 5.80 13.72 -54.18
C HIS A 314 6.84 14.40 -55.09
N LYS A 315 7.93 14.96 -54.53
CA LYS A 315 9.03 15.54 -55.32
C LYS A 315 9.69 14.54 -56.26
N GLN A 316 9.76 13.27 -55.85
CA GLN A 316 10.37 12.19 -56.64
C GLN A 316 9.39 11.52 -57.61
N LYS A 317 8.16 12.04 -57.77
CA LYS A 317 7.09 11.45 -58.60
C LYS A 317 6.76 9.99 -58.21
N GLN A 318 6.90 9.68 -56.92
CA GLN A 318 6.57 8.37 -56.36
C GLN A 318 5.13 8.31 -55.81
N ILE A 319 4.39 9.42 -55.83
CA ILE A 319 2.98 9.51 -55.42
C ILE A 319 2.14 9.77 -56.67
N PRO A 320 0.95 9.16 -56.81
CA PRO A 320 0.01 9.47 -57.90
C PRO A 320 -0.28 10.97 -58.00
N SER A 321 -0.55 11.45 -59.21
CA SER A 321 -0.79 12.87 -59.46
C SER A 321 -2.14 13.33 -58.88
N GLU A 322 -2.26 14.61 -58.52
CA GLU A 322 -3.54 15.22 -58.11
C GLU A 322 -4.62 15.15 -59.19
N HIS A 323 -4.21 15.03 -60.46
CA HIS A 323 -5.12 14.85 -61.60
C HIS A 323 -5.75 13.44 -61.67
N GLU A 324 -5.19 12.46 -60.94
CA GLU A 324 -5.67 11.06 -60.88
C GLU A 324 -6.31 10.78 -59.51
N ALA A 325 -7.43 11.47 -59.23
CA ALA A 325 -8.09 11.46 -57.93
C ALA A 325 -8.36 10.05 -57.35
N ASP A 326 -8.80 9.10 -58.17
CA ASP A 326 -9.10 7.73 -57.74
C ASP A 326 -7.84 6.96 -57.30
N GLN A 327 -6.72 7.13 -58.01
CA GLN A 327 -5.45 6.49 -57.66
C GLN A 327 -4.79 7.14 -56.45
N LEU A 328 -4.92 8.47 -56.33
CA LEU A 328 -4.47 9.19 -55.15
C LEU A 328 -5.25 8.78 -53.90
N ALA A 329 -6.57 8.63 -54.01
CA ALA A 329 -7.41 8.13 -52.93
C ALA A 329 -7.05 6.68 -52.55
N ALA A 330 -6.83 5.80 -53.53
CA ALA A 330 -6.39 4.43 -53.29
C ALA A 330 -5.01 4.37 -52.59
N PHE A 331 -4.08 5.24 -52.98
CA PHE A 331 -2.77 5.37 -52.33
C PHE A 331 -2.91 5.79 -50.85
N TYR A 332 -3.67 6.84 -50.56
CA TYR A 332 -3.86 7.29 -49.18
C TYR A 332 -4.68 6.31 -48.33
N ASN A 333 -5.61 5.57 -48.93
CA ASN A 333 -6.28 4.45 -48.24
C ASN A 333 -5.28 3.34 -47.88
N CYS A 334 -4.32 3.02 -48.77
CA CYS A 334 -3.24 2.08 -48.46
C CYS A 334 -2.35 2.59 -47.31
N ALA A 335 -1.99 3.89 -47.32
CA ALA A 335 -1.20 4.51 -46.26
C ALA A 335 -1.95 4.49 -44.93
N ALA A 336 -3.23 4.87 -44.95
CA ALA A 336 -4.10 4.85 -43.79
C ALA A 336 -4.23 3.44 -43.21
N ASN A 337 -4.38 2.41 -44.04
CA ASN A 337 -4.43 1.02 -43.58
C ASN A 337 -3.11 0.57 -42.92
N LEU A 338 -1.96 0.91 -43.52
CA LEU A 338 -0.65 0.61 -42.93
C LEU A 338 -0.47 1.31 -41.57
N MET A 339 -0.74 2.61 -41.50
CA MET A 339 -0.66 3.40 -40.28
C MET A 339 -1.64 2.89 -39.21
N THR A 340 -2.83 2.48 -39.63
CA THR A 340 -3.85 1.87 -38.75
C THR A 340 -3.37 0.55 -38.16
N SER A 341 -2.75 -0.32 -38.98
CA SER A 341 -2.18 -1.59 -38.52
C SER A 341 -1.05 -1.38 -37.50
N GLN A 342 -0.24 -0.34 -37.69
CA GLN A 342 0.83 0.04 -36.76
C GLN A 342 0.27 0.50 -35.41
N LEU A 343 -0.73 1.40 -35.41
CA LEU A 343 -1.41 1.85 -34.19
C LEU A 343 -2.16 0.73 -33.48
N GLN A 344 -2.79 -0.18 -34.24
CA GLN A 344 -3.45 -1.36 -33.69
C GLN A 344 -2.43 -2.28 -33.00
N SER A 345 -1.28 -2.52 -33.61
CA SER A 345 -0.20 -3.31 -33.00
C SER A 345 0.34 -2.65 -31.73
N LEU A 346 0.54 -1.33 -31.74
CA LEU A 346 0.93 -0.56 -30.55
C LEU A 346 -0.10 -0.69 -29.42
N GLY A 347 -1.39 -0.59 -29.75
CA GLY A 347 -2.49 -0.72 -28.80
C GLY A 347 -2.51 -2.11 -28.15
N LEU A 348 -2.49 -3.17 -28.97
CA LEU A 348 -2.49 -4.56 -28.47
C LEU A 348 -1.28 -4.84 -27.58
N LEU A 349 -0.07 -4.53 -28.03
CA LEU A 349 1.15 -4.74 -27.25
C LEU A 349 1.17 -3.93 -25.96
N SER A 350 0.64 -2.69 -25.97
CA SER A 350 0.56 -1.89 -24.74
C SER A 350 -0.48 -2.43 -23.75
N MET A 351 -1.57 -3.03 -24.24
CA MET A 351 -2.59 -3.66 -23.39
C MET A 351 -2.10 -4.98 -22.80
N ASP A 352 -1.39 -5.80 -23.59
CA ASP A 352 -0.74 -7.03 -23.12
C ASP A 352 0.26 -6.70 -22.02
N ASP A 353 1.21 -5.81 -22.32
CA ASP A 353 2.21 -5.34 -21.36
C ASP A 353 1.50 -4.83 -20.08
N TYR A 354 0.54 -3.91 -20.20
CA TYR A 354 -0.14 -3.37 -19.00
C TYR A 354 -0.91 -4.43 -18.20
N THR A 355 -1.38 -5.51 -18.85
CA THR A 355 -1.99 -6.64 -18.16
C THR A 355 -0.94 -7.46 -17.41
N ASP A 356 0.23 -7.64 -18.00
CA ASP A 356 1.34 -8.39 -17.42
C ASP A 356 1.89 -7.73 -16.14
N LEU A 357 1.73 -6.41 -15.97
CA LEU A 357 2.03 -5.70 -14.71
C LEU A 357 1.29 -6.32 -13.51
N TRP A 358 0.08 -6.82 -13.72
CA TRP A 358 -0.77 -7.40 -12.67
C TRP A 358 -0.58 -8.91 -12.53
N GLN A 359 -0.30 -9.61 -13.62
CA GLN A 359 -0.14 -11.05 -13.66
C GLN A 359 0.92 -11.48 -14.69
N PRO A 360 2.21 -11.41 -14.34
CA PRO A 360 3.26 -11.71 -15.31
C PRO A 360 3.40 -13.23 -15.48
N PRO A 361 3.44 -13.74 -16.72
CA PRO A 361 3.43 -15.19 -16.99
C PRO A 361 4.68 -15.95 -16.50
N THR A 362 5.77 -15.25 -16.17
CA THR A 362 7.10 -15.85 -15.89
C THR A 362 7.84 -15.23 -14.69
N SER A 363 7.18 -14.43 -13.85
CA SER A 363 7.89 -13.69 -12.79
C SER A 363 8.28 -14.56 -11.60
N ALA A 364 9.52 -14.38 -11.13
CA ALA A 364 9.97 -14.91 -9.85
C ALA A 364 9.59 -14.01 -8.66
N ARG A 365 9.16 -12.77 -8.92
CA ARG A 365 8.66 -11.86 -7.89
C ARG A 365 7.19 -12.17 -7.63
N ALA A 366 6.79 -12.13 -6.36
CA ALA A 366 5.37 -12.28 -6.00
C ALA A 366 4.50 -11.18 -6.64
N TYR A 367 5.06 -9.98 -6.85
CA TYR A 367 4.41 -8.85 -7.51
C TYR A 367 5.43 -8.00 -8.29
N GLU A 368 5.04 -7.50 -9.45
CA GLU A 368 5.88 -6.64 -10.30
C GLU A 368 5.69 -5.14 -10.05
N HIS A 369 4.88 -4.77 -9.07
CA HIS A 369 4.70 -3.40 -8.63
C HIS A 369 5.02 -3.26 -7.13
N SER A 370 5.32 -2.03 -6.70
CA SER A 370 5.68 -1.71 -5.32
C SER A 370 4.53 -1.86 -4.31
N GLY A 371 3.29 -1.90 -4.81
CA GLY A 371 2.07 -2.03 -4.01
C GLY A 371 1.27 -0.73 -4.01
N PHE A 372 0.02 -0.80 -3.56
CA PHE A 372 -0.87 0.36 -3.50
C PHE A 372 -1.30 0.66 -2.07
N ILE A 373 -1.28 1.93 -1.69
CA ILE A 373 -1.68 2.36 -0.35
C ILE A 373 -3.19 2.23 -0.21
N LEU A 374 -3.61 1.45 0.80
CA LEU A 374 -4.99 1.23 1.20
C LEU A 374 -5.14 1.62 2.67
N ARG A 375 -5.97 2.61 3.00
CA ARG A 375 -6.12 3.08 4.39
C ARG A 375 -7.37 2.49 5.03
N PHE A 376 -7.27 2.06 6.28
CA PHE A 376 -8.43 1.79 7.11
C PHE A 376 -8.85 3.08 7.79
N VAL A 377 -10.09 3.49 7.54
CA VAL A 377 -10.66 4.71 8.09
C VAL A 377 -11.93 4.36 8.85
N LEU A 378 -12.07 4.94 10.04
CA LEU A 378 -13.29 4.81 10.84
C LEU A 378 -14.30 5.85 10.34
N ASP A 379 -15.31 5.39 9.62
CA ASP A 379 -16.46 6.21 9.22
C ASP A 379 -17.61 5.96 10.20
N ASP A 380 -17.69 6.85 11.18
CA ASP A 380 -18.65 6.84 12.29
C ASP A 380 -18.68 5.52 13.07
N ASP A 381 -19.48 4.55 12.62
CA ASP A 381 -19.71 3.26 13.29
C ASP A 381 -19.12 2.07 12.52
N ARG A 382 -18.43 2.30 11.39
CA ARG A 382 -17.91 1.23 10.52
C ARG A 382 -16.53 1.57 10.00
N ILE A 383 -15.71 0.53 9.79
CA ILE A 383 -14.42 0.67 9.13
C ILE A 383 -14.65 0.60 7.63
N LYS A 384 -14.12 1.58 6.91
CA LYS A 384 -14.12 1.64 5.44
C LYS A 384 -12.69 1.64 4.92
N PHE A 385 -12.56 1.22 3.66
CA PHE A 385 -11.33 1.30 2.90
C PHE A 385 -11.28 2.63 2.15
N GLU A 386 -10.16 3.33 2.23
CA GLU A 386 -9.92 4.56 1.47
C GLU A 386 -8.57 4.48 0.74
N PRO A 387 -8.55 4.45 -0.61
CA PRO A 387 -9.69 4.26 -1.52
C PRO A 387 -10.38 2.89 -1.35
N ASN A 388 -11.61 2.72 -1.84
CA ASN A 388 -12.28 1.41 -1.83
C ASN A 388 -11.84 0.54 -3.03
N PHE A 389 -12.15 -0.76 -3.01
CA PHE A 389 -11.74 -1.67 -4.10
C PHE A 389 -12.36 -1.32 -5.46
N ASP A 390 -13.58 -0.77 -5.48
CA ASP A 390 -14.26 -0.35 -6.72
C ASP A 390 -13.56 0.89 -7.33
N ASP A 391 -12.97 1.76 -6.50
CA ASP A 391 -12.17 2.90 -6.95
C ASP A 391 -10.91 2.41 -7.69
N PHE A 392 -10.22 1.40 -7.12
CA PHE A 392 -9.07 0.76 -7.77
C PHE A 392 -9.46 0.11 -9.09
N GLU A 393 -10.53 -0.68 -9.10
CA GLU A 393 -11.04 -1.32 -10.31
C GLU A 393 -11.38 -0.27 -11.38
N THR A 394 -12.12 0.77 -11.03
CA THR A 394 -12.48 1.85 -11.95
C THR A 394 -11.26 2.53 -12.56
N VAL A 395 -10.26 2.88 -11.75
CA VAL A 395 -9.05 3.55 -12.22
C VAL A 395 -8.23 2.64 -13.13
N PHE A 396 -7.99 1.39 -12.73
CA PHE A 396 -7.19 0.44 -13.52
C PHE A 396 -7.86 0.09 -14.86
N LEU A 397 -9.18 -0.12 -14.86
CA LEU A 397 -9.93 -0.43 -16.07
C LEU A 397 -10.01 0.75 -17.04
N ASN A 398 -10.13 1.98 -16.51
CA ASN A 398 -10.20 3.20 -17.32
C ASN A 398 -8.90 3.48 -18.10
N ILE A 399 -7.73 3.00 -17.64
CA ILE A 399 -6.47 3.15 -18.39
C ILE A 399 -6.57 2.51 -19.78
N TYR A 400 -7.21 1.34 -19.90
CA TYR A 400 -7.43 0.69 -21.20
C TYR A 400 -8.29 1.55 -22.15
N ASP A 401 -9.33 2.20 -21.63
CA ASP A 401 -10.20 3.07 -22.44
C ASP A 401 -9.45 4.33 -22.91
N VAL A 402 -8.61 4.90 -22.04
CA VAL A 402 -7.79 6.06 -22.39
C VAL A 402 -6.73 5.68 -23.44
N MET A 403 -6.09 4.51 -23.30
CA MET A 403 -5.17 3.97 -24.32
C MET A 403 -5.85 3.87 -25.68
N LEU A 404 -7.05 3.27 -25.73
CA LEU A 404 -7.84 3.13 -26.96
C LEU A 404 -8.26 4.48 -27.55
N LYS A 405 -8.67 5.43 -26.70
CA LYS A 405 -9.04 6.78 -27.13
C LYS A 405 -7.87 7.52 -27.80
N VAL A 406 -6.65 7.36 -27.29
CA VAL A 406 -5.46 8.01 -27.86
C VAL A 406 -5.07 7.47 -29.22
N ILE A 407 -5.08 6.14 -29.41
CA ILE A 407 -4.75 5.53 -30.71
C ILE A 407 -5.81 5.85 -31.78
N CYS A 408 -7.09 6.00 -31.38
CA CYS A 408 -8.19 6.36 -32.28
C CYS A 408 -8.26 7.87 -32.59
N ALA A 409 -7.51 8.71 -31.87
CA ALA A 409 -7.52 10.16 -32.05
C ALA A 409 -6.47 10.68 -33.05
N ILE A 410 -5.71 9.78 -33.71
CA ILE A 410 -4.68 10.17 -34.67
C ILE A 410 -5.31 10.43 -36.05
N PRO A 411 -5.06 11.61 -36.67
CA PRO A 411 -5.64 11.94 -37.97
C PRO A 411 -4.98 11.18 -39.11
N ARG A 412 -5.72 11.00 -40.20
CA ARG A 412 -5.19 10.51 -41.49
C ARG A 412 -4.21 11.51 -42.08
N ILE A 413 -3.19 11.01 -42.77
CA ILE A 413 -2.06 11.82 -43.23
C ILE A 413 -2.44 12.88 -44.28
N GLU A 414 -3.36 12.55 -45.19
CA GLU A 414 -3.84 13.44 -46.25
C GLU A 414 -4.50 14.72 -45.69
N THR A 415 -5.14 14.64 -44.52
CA THR A 415 -5.76 15.80 -43.84
C THR A 415 -4.73 16.82 -43.36
N LYS A 416 -3.45 16.42 -43.23
CA LYS A 416 -2.34 17.29 -42.86
C LYS A 416 -1.54 17.79 -44.05
N LEU A 417 -1.64 17.10 -45.19
CA LEU A 417 -0.92 17.45 -46.42
C LEU A 417 -1.73 18.39 -47.32
N TYR A 418 -3.06 18.30 -47.31
CA TYR A 418 -3.94 19.06 -48.19
C TYR A 418 -5.03 19.79 -47.41
N SER A 419 -5.12 21.11 -47.60
CA SER A 419 -6.16 21.95 -47.00
C SER A 419 -7.57 21.72 -47.56
N ALA A 420 -7.69 21.03 -48.72
CA ALA A 420 -8.95 20.76 -49.41
C ALA A 420 -9.78 19.61 -48.81
N TYR A 421 -9.22 18.82 -47.89
CA TYR A 421 -9.95 17.78 -47.17
C TYR A 421 -10.58 18.38 -45.90
N GLU A 422 -11.70 19.08 -46.08
CA GLU A 422 -12.50 19.64 -44.98
C GLU A 422 -13.25 18.52 -44.23
N GLY A 423 -12.54 17.83 -43.33
CA GLY A 423 -13.09 16.85 -42.41
C GLY A 423 -12.00 16.14 -41.63
N GLU A 424 -12.11 16.10 -40.29
CA GLU A 424 -11.20 15.34 -39.43
C GLU A 424 -11.41 13.84 -39.63
N THR A 425 -10.85 13.29 -40.69
CA THR A 425 -10.83 11.84 -40.89
C THR A 425 -9.72 11.24 -40.01
N LEU A 426 -10.13 10.48 -39.00
CA LEU A 426 -9.22 9.80 -38.08
C LEU A 426 -8.86 8.39 -38.58
N LEU A 427 -7.69 7.92 -38.18
CA LEU A 427 -7.33 6.51 -38.31
C LEU A 427 -8.22 5.66 -37.40
N LYS A 428 -8.59 4.47 -37.86
CA LYS A 428 -9.55 3.60 -37.17
C LYS A 428 -8.90 2.25 -36.83
N PRO A 429 -7.98 2.19 -35.86
CA PRO A 429 -7.43 0.92 -35.39
C PRO A 429 -8.56 0.04 -34.86
N CYS A 430 -8.58 -1.22 -35.27
CA CYS A 430 -9.64 -2.15 -34.89
C CYS A 430 -9.13 -3.04 -33.76
N ILE A 431 -9.49 -2.70 -32.53
CA ILE A 431 -9.35 -3.59 -31.38
C ILE A 431 -10.72 -4.16 -31.08
N LEU A 432 -10.84 -5.48 -31.17
CA LEU A 432 -12.09 -6.19 -30.91
C LEU A 432 -12.54 -5.95 -29.46
N PRO A 433 -13.82 -5.62 -29.20
CA PRO A 433 -14.32 -5.42 -27.85
C PRO A 433 -14.08 -6.62 -26.93
N GLU A 434 -14.06 -7.84 -27.48
CA GLU A 434 -13.79 -9.08 -26.75
C GLU A 434 -12.37 -9.11 -26.17
N ILE A 435 -11.38 -8.57 -26.90
CA ILE A 435 -9.98 -8.49 -26.44
C ILE A 435 -9.89 -7.51 -25.28
N LEU A 436 -10.48 -6.32 -25.43
CA LEU A 436 -10.53 -5.31 -24.37
C LEU A 436 -11.23 -5.85 -23.13
N ALA A 437 -12.37 -6.53 -23.30
CA ALA A 437 -13.11 -7.14 -22.21
C ALA A 437 -12.31 -8.25 -21.52
N ALA A 438 -11.53 -9.05 -22.25
CA ALA A 438 -10.67 -10.07 -21.68
C ALA A 438 -9.57 -9.47 -20.79
N HIS A 439 -8.90 -8.40 -21.22
CA HIS A 439 -7.90 -7.70 -20.40
C HIS A 439 -8.53 -7.09 -19.14
N LYS A 440 -9.67 -6.39 -19.29
CA LYS A 440 -10.40 -5.83 -18.15
C LYS A 440 -10.85 -6.90 -17.16
N SER A 441 -11.33 -8.04 -17.65
CA SER A 441 -11.75 -9.17 -16.81
C SER A 441 -10.59 -9.75 -16.01
N LYS A 442 -9.41 -9.92 -16.61
CA LYS A 442 -8.21 -10.40 -15.91
C LYS A 442 -7.82 -9.47 -14.75
N VAL A 443 -7.76 -8.16 -15.01
CA VAL A 443 -7.41 -7.18 -13.97
C VAL A 443 -8.47 -7.12 -12.87
N SER A 444 -9.76 -7.14 -13.23
CA SER A 444 -10.87 -7.20 -12.26
C SER A 444 -10.76 -8.43 -11.34
N GLU A 445 -10.43 -9.59 -11.91
CA GLU A 445 -10.24 -10.82 -11.14
C GLU A 445 -9.06 -10.72 -10.17
N VAL A 446 -7.92 -10.17 -10.60
CA VAL A 446 -6.75 -9.94 -9.74
C VAL A 446 -7.10 -9.00 -8.59
N VAL A 447 -7.76 -7.86 -8.84
CA VAL A 447 -8.16 -6.92 -7.78
C VAL A 447 -9.07 -7.60 -6.74
N LYS A 448 -10.00 -8.45 -7.18
CA LYS A 448 -10.90 -9.20 -6.30
C LYS A 448 -10.13 -10.23 -5.45
N GLN A 449 -9.25 -11.02 -6.06
CA GLN A 449 -8.45 -12.01 -5.35
C GLN A 449 -7.52 -11.36 -4.32
N GLU A 450 -6.88 -10.25 -4.69
CA GLU A 450 -5.96 -9.52 -3.81
C GLU A 450 -6.70 -8.74 -2.70
N GLY A 451 -7.97 -8.38 -2.92
CA GLY A 451 -8.83 -7.75 -1.91
C GLY A 451 -9.16 -8.64 -0.70
N ASP A 452 -9.06 -9.97 -0.84
CA ASP A 452 -9.29 -10.91 0.26
C ASP A 452 -8.30 -10.73 1.42
N GLY A 453 -7.06 -10.32 1.13
CA GLY A 453 -6.01 -10.10 2.13
C GLY A 453 -6.41 -9.00 3.12
N PRO A 454 -6.63 -7.75 2.67
CA PRO A 454 -7.10 -6.66 3.52
C PRO A 454 -8.41 -6.98 4.25
N LEU A 455 -9.37 -7.67 3.60
CA LEU A 455 -10.63 -8.08 4.24
C LEU A 455 -10.42 -9.07 5.40
N LYS A 456 -9.48 -10.02 5.26
CA LYS A 456 -9.10 -10.92 6.36
C LYS A 456 -8.40 -10.18 7.49
N HIS A 457 -7.55 -9.21 7.16
CA HIS A 457 -6.87 -8.39 8.17
C HIS A 457 -7.84 -7.51 8.94
N LEU A 458 -8.88 -6.97 8.29
CA LEU A 458 -9.93 -6.19 8.94
C LEU A 458 -10.56 -6.93 10.14
N LYS A 459 -10.74 -8.26 10.04
CA LYS A 459 -11.29 -9.10 11.13
C LYS A 459 -10.44 -9.08 12.39
N GLN A 460 -9.15 -8.72 12.32
CA GLN A 460 -8.31 -8.57 13.52
C GLN A 460 -8.80 -7.42 14.44
N PHE A 461 -9.58 -6.49 13.90
CA PHE A 461 -10.21 -5.40 14.65
C PHE A 461 -11.59 -5.76 15.22
N ASP A 462 -12.14 -6.95 14.92
CA ASP A 462 -13.44 -7.40 15.45
C ASP A 462 -13.47 -7.46 16.98
N LYS A 463 -12.31 -7.69 17.63
CA LYS A 463 -12.15 -7.62 19.08
C LYS A 463 -12.48 -6.23 19.67
N TYR A 464 -12.43 -5.18 18.86
CA TYR A 464 -12.76 -3.81 19.25
C TYR A 464 -14.12 -3.36 18.71
N LYS A 465 -14.96 -4.30 18.24
CA LYS A 465 -16.26 -4.00 17.61
C LYS A 465 -17.16 -3.14 18.48
N PHE A 466 -17.16 -3.35 19.79
CA PHE A 466 -17.95 -2.56 20.74
C PHE A 466 -17.52 -1.07 20.80
N ILE A 467 -16.24 -0.78 20.54
CA ILE A 467 -15.70 0.60 20.42
C ILE A 467 -16.01 1.16 19.01
N ILE A 468 -15.88 0.33 17.98
CA ILE A 468 -16.19 0.70 16.60
C ILE A 468 -17.67 1.08 16.45
N SER A 469 -18.58 0.29 17.01
CA SER A 469 -20.03 0.49 16.90
C SER A 469 -20.61 1.46 17.93
N LYS A 470 -19.77 2.18 18.69
CA LYS A 470 -20.17 3.05 19.81
C LYS A 470 -21.02 2.38 20.88
N GLN A 471 -21.03 1.05 20.95
CA GLN A 471 -21.73 0.34 22.02
C GLN A 471 -21.08 0.68 23.37
N ALA A 472 -19.76 0.76 23.40
CA ALA A 472 -18.99 1.17 24.58
C ALA A 472 -19.41 2.53 25.13
N ASP A 473 -19.65 3.49 24.23
CA ASP A 473 -20.10 4.84 24.60
C ASP A 473 -21.47 4.77 25.28
N ASN A 474 -22.42 4.03 24.70
CA ASN A 474 -23.78 3.86 25.25
C ASN A 474 -23.79 3.09 26.58
N ASP A 475 -22.96 2.05 26.69
CA ASP A 475 -22.83 1.26 27.91
C ASP A 475 -22.30 2.15 29.04
N ILE A 476 -21.32 3.02 28.74
CA ILE A 476 -20.78 3.98 29.70
C ILE A 476 -21.76 5.12 29.98
N ASP A 477 -22.53 5.61 29.01
CA ASP A 477 -23.61 6.56 29.27
C ASP A 477 -24.59 6.03 30.31
N THR A 478 -24.97 4.76 30.20
CA THR A 478 -25.87 4.09 31.15
C THR A 478 -25.20 3.92 32.51
N PHE A 479 -23.95 3.44 32.55
CA PHE A 479 -23.16 3.28 33.77
C PHE A 479 -22.95 4.61 34.51
N LEU A 480 -22.74 5.73 33.82
CA LEU A 480 -22.54 7.04 34.47
C LEU A 480 -23.84 7.64 35.04
N GLN A 481 -25.01 7.19 34.58
CA GLN A 481 -26.31 7.59 35.12
C GLN A 481 -26.64 6.86 36.43
N GLU A 482 -26.10 5.67 36.62
CA GLU A 482 -26.26 4.87 37.84
C GLU A 482 -25.27 5.31 38.94
N GLU A 483 -25.59 4.97 40.20
CA GLU A 483 -24.66 5.15 41.31
C GLU A 483 -23.79 3.90 41.46
N HIS A 484 -22.47 4.12 41.48
CA HIS A 484 -21.47 3.06 41.61
C HIS A 484 -20.42 3.41 42.65
N THR A 485 -19.77 2.38 43.16
CA THR A 485 -18.64 2.52 44.09
C THR A 485 -17.40 3.02 43.35
N PHE A 486 -16.48 3.65 44.08
CA PHE A 486 -15.22 4.13 43.51
C PHE A 486 -14.41 2.99 42.84
N ASP A 487 -14.43 1.79 43.42
CA ASP A 487 -13.71 0.64 42.89
C ASP A 487 -14.28 0.14 41.55
N GLU A 488 -15.59 0.25 41.36
CA GLU A 488 -16.26 -0.08 40.08
C GLU A 488 -15.85 0.91 39.00
N TYR A 489 -15.89 2.22 39.30
CA TYR A 489 -15.37 3.26 38.40
C TYR A 489 -13.89 3.03 38.06
N ALA A 490 -13.05 2.75 39.05
CA ALA A 490 -11.63 2.49 38.86
C ALA A 490 -11.38 1.23 38.00
N ARG A 491 -12.21 0.19 38.14
CA ARG A 491 -12.12 -1.03 37.33
C ARG A 491 -12.47 -0.77 35.87
N GLU A 492 -13.56 -0.06 35.60
CA GLU A 492 -13.95 0.30 34.24
C GLU A 492 -12.92 1.25 33.60
N LEU A 493 -12.41 2.24 34.35
CA LEU A 493 -11.33 3.12 33.86
C LEU A 493 -10.08 2.32 33.45
N ARG A 494 -9.60 1.40 34.30
CA ARG A 494 -8.43 0.56 33.97
C ARG A 494 -8.67 -0.31 32.74
N LYS A 495 -9.88 -0.88 32.60
CA LYS A 495 -10.27 -1.69 31.44
C LYS A 495 -10.18 -0.88 30.14
N PHE A 496 -10.74 0.32 30.09
CA PHE A 496 -10.67 1.17 28.89
C PHE A 496 -9.26 1.71 28.63
N LYS A 497 -8.48 2.06 29.66
CA LYS A 497 -7.06 2.41 29.50
C LYS A 497 -6.25 1.27 28.88
N GLN A 498 -6.47 0.03 29.33
CA GLN A 498 -5.84 -1.14 28.72
C GLN A 498 -6.25 -1.32 27.26
N PHE A 499 -7.50 -1.07 26.88
CA PHE A 499 -7.92 -1.10 25.48
C PHE A 499 -7.21 -0.02 24.66
N ALA A 500 -7.12 1.21 25.16
CA ALA A 500 -6.38 2.30 24.50
C ALA A 500 -4.91 1.92 24.27
N GLU A 501 -4.22 1.38 25.27
CA GLU A 501 -2.84 0.91 25.14
C GLU A 501 -2.70 -0.25 24.13
N GLN A 502 -3.61 -1.22 24.18
CA GLN A 502 -3.60 -2.35 23.24
C GLN A 502 -3.82 -1.89 21.80
N ILE A 503 -4.74 -0.96 21.57
CA ILE A 503 -5.00 -0.40 20.24
C ILE A 503 -3.78 0.37 19.75
N GLN A 504 -3.21 1.25 20.59
CA GLN A 504 -2.14 2.15 20.22
C GLN A 504 -0.79 1.47 19.98
N PHE A 505 -0.45 0.45 20.79
CA PHE A 505 0.91 -0.13 20.83
C PHE A 505 0.99 -1.58 20.32
N LYS A 506 -0.11 -2.36 20.35
CA LYS A 506 -0.10 -3.76 19.89
C LYS A 506 -0.68 -3.94 18.49
N SER A 507 -1.36 -2.94 17.93
CA SER A 507 -1.90 -3.02 16.58
C SER A 507 -0.82 -2.75 15.54
N VAL A 508 -0.84 -3.52 14.44
CA VAL A 508 0.08 -3.30 13.32
C VAL A 508 -0.35 -2.04 12.57
N ARG A 509 0.58 -1.09 12.39
CA ARG A 509 0.32 0.21 11.76
C ARG A 509 0.30 0.13 10.24
N SER A 510 1.23 -0.60 9.67
CA SER A 510 1.29 -0.82 8.22
C SER A 510 1.77 -2.24 7.91
N LEU A 511 1.21 -2.81 6.86
CA LEU A 511 1.41 -4.21 6.49
C LEU A 511 1.13 -4.37 4.99
N ARG A 512 2.01 -5.07 4.29
CA ARG A 512 1.79 -5.45 2.89
C ARG A 512 1.01 -6.76 2.80
N LEU A 513 -0.19 -6.69 2.21
CA LEU A 513 -1.08 -7.81 1.90
C LEU A 513 -1.25 -7.87 0.38
N GLY A 514 -0.36 -8.62 -0.24
CA GLY A 514 -0.34 -8.79 -1.68
C GLY A 514 -0.12 -7.48 -2.42
N MET A 515 -1.08 -7.09 -3.26
CA MET A 515 -1.03 -5.85 -4.02
C MET A 515 -1.21 -4.59 -3.17
N PHE A 516 -1.80 -4.71 -1.97
CA PHE A 516 -2.12 -3.57 -1.11
C PHE A 516 -1.14 -3.46 0.06
N GLN A 517 -0.64 -2.25 0.30
CA GLN A 517 -0.06 -1.88 1.58
C GLN A 517 -1.14 -1.23 2.43
N VAL A 518 -1.61 -1.97 3.43
CA VAL A 518 -2.66 -1.54 4.34
C VAL A 518 -2.06 -0.63 5.41
N HIS A 519 -2.58 0.58 5.52
CA HIS A 519 -2.27 1.55 6.57
C HIS A 519 -3.43 1.64 7.55
N CYS A 520 -3.18 1.28 8.80
CA CYS A 520 -4.12 1.29 9.89
C CYS A 520 -3.93 2.49 10.83
N ASP A 521 -2.98 3.39 10.57
CA ASP A 521 -2.63 4.51 11.47
C ASP A 521 -3.83 5.41 11.81
N ASP A 522 -4.66 5.72 10.82
CA ASP A 522 -5.82 6.60 11.00
C ASP A 522 -6.92 5.91 11.79
N LEU A 523 -7.21 4.63 11.49
CA LEU A 523 -8.10 3.79 12.29
C LEU A 523 -7.62 3.65 13.74
N ILE A 524 -6.33 3.31 13.94
CA ILE A 524 -5.73 3.16 15.27
C ILE A 524 -5.89 4.46 16.06
N ARG A 525 -5.54 5.60 15.46
CA ARG A 525 -5.68 6.91 16.09
C ARG A 525 -7.12 7.22 16.46
N ALA A 526 -8.07 6.95 15.55
CA ALA A 526 -9.49 7.19 15.79
C ALA A 526 -10.05 6.33 16.93
N LEU A 527 -9.70 5.03 16.95
CA LEU A 527 -10.12 4.11 18.00
C LEU A 527 -9.48 4.42 19.36
N THR A 528 -8.17 4.75 19.38
CA THR A 528 -7.49 5.20 20.60
C THR A 528 -8.16 6.45 21.15
N LYS A 529 -8.37 7.48 20.32
CA LYS A 529 -9.04 8.72 20.73
C LYS A 529 -10.45 8.48 21.26
N ARG A 530 -11.24 7.61 20.63
CA ARG A 530 -12.59 7.27 21.10
C ARG A 530 -12.53 6.58 22.47
N THR A 531 -11.58 5.66 22.65
CA THR A 531 -11.38 4.95 23.93
C THR A 531 -10.90 5.89 25.03
N GLU A 532 -10.01 6.83 24.72
CA GLU A 532 -9.53 7.86 25.64
C GLU A 532 -10.67 8.80 26.05
N ALA A 533 -11.55 9.19 25.14
CA ALA A 533 -12.74 9.99 25.46
C ALA A 533 -13.67 9.28 26.46
N ILE A 534 -13.82 7.96 26.35
CA ILE A 534 -14.56 7.17 27.34
C ILE A 534 -13.86 7.23 28.71
N CYS A 535 -12.53 7.07 28.74
CA CYS A 535 -11.74 7.19 29.98
C CYS A 535 -11.90 8.57 30.64
N GLU A 536 -11.84 9.65 29.85
CA GLU A 536 -12.01 11.02 30.31
C GLU A 536 -13.39 11.25 30.93
N ARG A 537 -14.45 10.69 30.34
CA ARG A 537 -15.81 10.78 30.89
C ARG A 537 -15.94 10.08 32.24
N ILE A 538 -15.42 8.86 32.36
CA ILE A 538 -15.39 8.12 33.64
C ILE A 538 -14.61 8.91 34.69
N LEU A 539 -13.42 9.39 34.31
CA LEU A 539 -12.54 10.13 35.21
C LEU A 539 -13.16 11.46 35.67
N THR A 540 -13.88 12.16 34.78
CA THR A 540 -14.61 13.38 35.12
C THR A 540 -15.68 13.08 36.18
N ARG A 541 -16.47 12.02 36.00
CA ARG A 541 -17.46 11.59 37.00
C ARG A 541 -16.83 11.24 38.34
N MET A 542 -15.69 10.54 38.34
CA MET A 542 -14.95 10.22 39.57
C MET A 542 -14.46 11.48 40.29
N MET A 543 -13.94 12.46 39.54
CA MET A 543 -13.49 13.74 40.06
C MET A 543 -14.64 14.55 40.67
N ASP A 544 -15.79 14.59 40.02
CA ASP A 544 -16.97 15.30 40.52
C ASP A 544 -17.50 14.65 41.81
N ASN A 545 -17.57 13.32 41.85
CA ASN A 545 -17.96 12.60 43.07
C ASN A 545 -16.96 12.84 44.22
N HIS A 546 -15.66 12.93 43.91
CA HIS A 546 -14.61 13.26 44.90
C HIS A 546 -14.77 14.69 45.43
N ARG A 547 -15.00 15.66 44.54
CA ARG A 547 -15.27 17.07 44.91
C ARG A 547 -16.50 17.18 45.82
N LEU A 548 -17.61 16.56 45.43
CA LEU A 548 -18.86 16.58 46.21
C LEU A 548 -18.64 15.97 47.59
N GLY A 549 -18.02 14.78 47.67
CA GLY A 549 -17.72 14.14 48.95
C GLY A 549 -16.83 14.99 49.87
N ASN A 550 -15.85 15.70 49.30
CA ASN A 550 -14.99 16.62 50.04
C ASN A 550 -15.74 17.86 50.54
N GLN A 551 -16.60 18.45 49.70
CA GLN A 551 -17.44 19.59 50.09
C GLN A 551 -18.41 19.21 51.21
N GLU A 552 -19.04 18.04 51.13
CA GLU A 552 -19.89 17.51 52.20
C GLU A 552 -19.10 17.34 53.51
N LEU A 553 -17.90 16.76 53.44
CA LEU A 553 -17.07 16.56 54.63
C LEU A 553 -16.66 17.91 55.27
N ILE A 554 -16.26 18.89 54.45
CA ILE A 554 -15.97 20.26 54.89
C ILE A 554 -17.19 20.88 55.56
N ASN A 555 -18.38 20.74 54.95
CA ASN A 555 -19.61 21.29 55.50
C ASN A 555 -19.99 20.63 56.83
N ASP A 556 -19.80 19.32 56.97
CA ASP A 556 -20.03 18.62 58.24
C ASP A 556 -19.09 19.14 59.34
N TYR A 557 -17.79 19.32 59.04
CA TYR A 557 -16.86 19.94 59.98
C TYR A 557 -17.24 21.38 60.33
N LYS A 558 -17.63 22.20 59.34
CA LYS A 558 -18.09 23.58 59.56
C LYS A 558 -19.32 23.64 60.44
N ASN A 559 -20.33 22.82 60.17
CA ASN A 559 -21.56 22.76 60.96
C ASN A 559 -21.29 22.35 62.41
N ILE A 560 -20.39 21.39 62.63
CA ILE A 560 -19.96 21.00 63.97
C ILE A 560 -19.25 22.17 64.66
N ALA A 561 -18.30 22.81 63.98
CA ALA A 561 -17.53 23.92 64.51
C ALA A 561 -18.42 25.11 64.89
N GLU A 562 -19.32 25.52 64.00
CA GLU A 562 -20.27 26.61 64.22
C GLU A 562 -21.15 26.31 65.42
N LYS A 563 -21.70 25.10 65.52
CA LYS A 563 -22.55 24.70 66.65
C LYS A 563 -21.76 24.61 67.96
N ALA A 564 -20.58 24.01 67.96
CA ALA A 564 -19.72 23.88 69.14
C ALA A 564 -19.23 25.24 69.67
N LEU A 565 -19.06 26.24 68.80
CA LEU A 565 -18.63 27.59 69.20
C LEU A 565 -19.80 28.54 69.50
N THR A 566 -21.05 28.07 69.48
CA THR A 566 -22.19 28.88 69.92
C THR A 566 -22.10 29.20 71.41
N LEU A 567 -22.37 30.45 71.77
CA LEU A 567 -22.46 30.87 73.16
C LEU A 567 -23.88 30.62 73.66
N PRO A 568 -24.10 29.70 74.61
CA PRO A 568 -25.43 29.43 75.13
C PRO A 568 -25.98 30.64 75.88
N SER A 569 -27.27 30.92 75.69
CA SER A 569 -27.93 32.09 76.31
C SER A 569 -28.58 31.77 77.67
N ASN A 570 -28.85 30.49 77.93
CA ASN A 570 -29.46 30.00 79.17
C ASN A 570 -28.91 28.60 79.53
N THR A 571 -29.27 28.11 80.72
CA THR A 571 -28.83 26.82 81.26
C THR A 571 -29.26 25.63 80.40
N GLU A 572 -30.46 25.67 79.80
CA GLU A 572 -30.99 24.61 78.93
C GLU A 572 -30.12 24.45 77.68
N GLN A 573 -29.87 25.55 76.96
CA GLN A 573 -28.99 25.56 75.77
C GLN A 573 -27.56 25.12 76.10
N LEU A 574 -27.04 25.45 77.29
CA LEU A 574 -25.72 25.01 77.74
C LEU A 574 -25.67 23.47 77.88
N MET A 575 -26.72 22.85 78.44
CA MET A 575 -26.80 21.40 78.60
C MET A 575 -27.02 20.67 77.27
N GLU A 576 -27.85 21.22 76.38
CA GLU A 576 -28.02 20.70 75.02
C GLU A 576 -26.71 20.75 74.23
N LEU A 577 -25.98 21.86 74.33
CA LEU A 577 -24.69 22.03 73.65
C LEU A 577 -23.66 21.01 74.15
N ARG A 578 -23.62 20.76 75.47
CA ARG A 578 -22.78 19.71 76.06
C ARG A 578 -23.10 18.34 75.49
N ALA A 579 -24.37 17.94 75.52
CA ALA A 579 -24.80 16.64 75.02
C ALA A 579 -24.49 16.47 73.52
N PHE A 580 -24.64 17.55 72.74
CA PHE A 580 -24.26 17.57 71.33
C PHE A 580 -22.75 17.33 71.14
N VAL A 581 -21.89 18.07 71.84
CA VAL A 581 -20.43 17.94 71.68
C VAL A 581 -19.93 16.58 72.17
N GLU A 582 -20.46 16.06 73.29
CA GLU A 582 -20.13 14.72 73.77
C GLU A 582 -20.50 13.64 72.74
N LYS A 583 -21.65 13.77 72.07
CA LYS A 583 -22.03 12.85 70.98
C LYS A 583 -21.09 12.97 69.78
N VAL A 584 -20.75 14.20 69.40
CA VAL A 584 -19.86 14.44 68.25
C VAL A 584 -18.46 13.88 68.48
N GLU A 585 -17.86 14.14 69.64
CA GLU A 585 -16.50 13.65 69.96
C GLU A 585 -16.43 12.12 69.99
N ASN A 586 -17.47 11.44 70.50
CA ASN A 586 -17.48 9.99 70.68
C ASN A 586 -17.96 9.19 69.46
N GLU A 587 -18.90 9.71 68.68
CA GLU A 587 -19.53 8.98 67.57
C GLU A 587 -19.22 9.63 66.21
N THR A 588 -19.60 10.90 66.02
CA THR A 588 -19.55 11.57 64.71
C THR A 588 -18.12 11.77 64.21
N MET A 589 -17.15 12.07 65.07
CA MET A 589 -15.76 12.24 64.65
C MET A 589 -15.14 10.93 64.13
N VAL A 590 -15.58 9.78 64.65
CA VAL A 590 -15.10 8.47 64.16
C VAL A 590 -15.58 8.23 62.72
N THR A 591 -16.83 8.58 62.42
CA THR A 591 -17.38 8.43 61.06
C THR A 591 -16.76 9.43 60.07
N LEU A 592 -16.52 10.67 60.50
CA LEU A 592 -15.84 11.68 59.68
C LEU A 592 -14.39 11.30 59.37
N ARG A 593 -13.65 10.73 60.33
CA ARG A 593 -12.30 10.18 60.10
C ARG A 593 -12.29 9.04 59.09
N SER A 594 -13.25 8.12 59.18
CA SER A 594 -13.39 7.02 58.21
C SER A 594 -13.69 7.55 56.79
N ARG A 595 -14.57 8.56 56.66
CA ARG A 595 -14.83 9.23 55.37
C ARG A 595 -13.60 10.00 54.85
N LEU A 596 -12.83 10.64 55.73
CA LEU A 596 -11.58 11.31 55.39
C LEU A 596 -10.54 10.32 54.84
N GLU A 597 -10.43 9.14 55.45
CA GLU A 597 -9.54 8.08 54.98
C GLU A 597 -9.95 7.58 53.59
N GLN A 598 -11.25 7.38 53.36
CA GLN A 598 -11.74 7.04 52.02
C GLN A 598 -11.44 8.17 51.01
N SER A 599 -11.58 9.44 51.38
CA SER A 599 -11.21 10.57 50.52
C SER A 599 -9.70 10.56 50.20
N ARG A 600 -8.84 10.28 51.17
CA ARG A 600 -7.39 10.12 50.96
C ARG A 600 -7.10 9.02 49.94
N ASP A 601 -7.69 7.85 50.11
CA ASP A 601 -7.41 6.70 49.24
C ASP A 601 -7.89 6.96 47.80
N ARG A 602 -9.04 7.63 47.64
CA ARG A 602 -9.52 8.11 46.34
C ARG A 602 -8.57 9.13 45.71
N LEU A 603 -8.08 10.09 46.50
CA LEU A 603 -7.15 11.13 46.04
C LEU A 603 -5.85 10.52 45.53
N VAL A 604 -5.26 9.56 46.26
CA VAL A 604 -4.03 8.87 45.84
C VAL A 604 -4.20 8.23 44.47
N PHE A 605 -5.30 7.51 44.25
CA PHE A 605 -5.59 6.95 42.94
C PHE A 605 -5.77 8.03 41.87
N LEU A 606 -6.56 9.07 42.12
CA LEU A 606 -6.86 10.11 41.14
C LEU A 606 -5.62 10.90 40.70
N VAL A 607 -4.67 11.17 41.60
CA VAL A 607 -3.40 11.86 41.29
C VAL A 607 -2.56 11.10 40.26
N GLU A 608 -2.62 9.76 40.26
CA GLU A 608 -1.96 8.95 39.24
C GLU A 608 -2.69 8.97 37.88
N GLN A 609 -3.98 9.28 37.87
CA GLN A 609 -4.81 9.20 36.67
C GLN A 609 -5.00 10.55 35.97
N THR A 610 -4.95 11.67 36.69
CA THR A 610 -5.23 13.02 36.17
C THR A 610 -4.47 14.12 36.91
N SER A 611 -4.37 15.29 36.27
CA SER A 611 -3.94 16.53 36.90
C SER A 611 -5.09 17.24 37.61
N PHE A 612 -4.79 17.86 38.74
CA PHE A 612 -5.75 18.64 39.52
C PHE A 612 -5.67 20.13 39.17
N THR A 613 -6.80 20.83 39.20
CA THR A 613 -6.79 22.30 39.14
C THR A 613 -6.39 22.87 40.50
N ASN A 614 -5.95 24.14 40.54
CA ASN A 614 -5.62 24.81 41.81
C ASN A 614 -6.80 24.77 42.79
N HIS A 615 -8.03 24.98 42.30
CA HIS A 615 -9.23 24.91 43.12
C HIS A 615 -9.43 23.53 43.73
N ASP A 616 -9.20 22.45 42.97
CA ASP A 616 -9.32 21.09 43.49
C ASP A 616 -8.24 20.78 44.52
N MET A 617 -7.02 21.28 44.32
CA MET A 617 -5.93 21.14 45.28
C MET A 617 -6.23 21.87 46.59
N GLU A 618 -6.77 23.10 46.51
CA GLU A 618 -7.22 23.87 47.69
C GLU A 618 -8.34 23.16 48.43
N LEU A 619 -9.34 22.65 47.71
CA LEU A 619 -10.44 21.88 48.31
C LEU A 619 -9.91 20.64 49.04
N ASN A 620 -9.03 19.86 48.39
CA ASN A 620 -8.40 18.70 49.02
C ASN A 620 -7.63 19.11 50.30
N ALA A 621 -6.84 20.18 50.24
CA ALA A 621 -6.07 20.67 51.38
C ALA A 621 -6.97 21.16 52.53
N GLU A 622 -8.07 21.85 52.23
CA GLU A 622 -9.04 22.33 53.21
C GLU A 622 -9.62 21.17 54.03
N VAL A 623 -10.02 20.07 53.35
CA VAL A 623 -10.57 18.88 54.02
C VAL A 623 -9.62 18.32 55.08
N PHE A 624 -8.33 18.16 54.75
CA PHE A 624 -7.34 17.66 55.71
C PHE A 624 -7.02 18.67 56.82
N THR A 625 -7.09 19.97 56.50
CA THR A 625 -6.88 21.04 57.48
C THR A 625 -7.96 21.04 58.54
N TRP A 626 -9.23 20.76 58.18
CA TRP A 626 -10.32 20.68 59.15
C TRP A 626 -10.09 19.63 60.23
N GLU A 627 -9.61 18.43 59.89
CA GLU A 627 -9.29 17.39 60.88
C GLU A 627 -8.23 17.86 61.89
N THR A 628 -7.22 18.61 61.43
CA THR A 628 -6.20 19.18 62.34
C THR A 628 -6.73 20.33 63.20
N ARG A 629 -7.79 21.02 62.75
CA ARG A 629 -8.39 22.17 63.44
C ARG A 629 -9.38 21.73 64.52
N MET A 630 -10.08 20.62 64.33
CA MET A 630 -11.15 20.15 65.23
C MET A 630 -10.74 20.03 66.71
N PRO A 631 -9.55 19.50 67.08
CA PRO A 631 -9.12 19.44 68.48
C PRO A 631 -9.09 20.80 69.17
N ASN A 632 -8.59 21.84 68.50
CA ASN A 632 -8.53 23.20 69.04
C ASN A 632 -9.93 23.79 69.22
N ILE A 633 -10.86 23.49 68.31
CA ILE A 633 -12.26 23.93 68.41
C ILE A 633 -12.93 23.30 69.64
N PHE A 634 -12.67 22.02 69.90
CA PHE A 634 -13.18 21.36 71.09
C PHE A 634 -12.54 21.89 72.38
N GLU A 635 -11.27 22.28 72.37
CA GLU A 635 -10.64 22.98 73.50
C GLU A 635 -11.27 24.34 73.76
N GLU A 636 -11.52 25.12 72.71
CA GLU A 636 -12.20 26.42 72.81
C GLU A 636 -13.64 26.27 73.33
N HIS A 637 -14.39 25.28 72.84
CA HIS A 637 -15.69 24.93 73.41
C HIS A 637 -15.58 24.57 74.89
N ARG A 638 -14.62 23.74 75.30
CA ARG A 638 -14.41 23.39 76.73
C ARG A 638 -14.14 24.63 77.58
N HIS A 639 -13.37 25.58 77.08
CA HIS A 639 -13.11 26.85 77.76
C HIS A 639 -14.39 27.68 77.90
N ASN A 640 -15.06 27.96 76.78
CA ASN A 640 -16.29 28.75 76.74
C ASN A 640 -17.41 28.13 77.58
N PHE A 641 -17.54 26.80 77.53
CA PHE A 641 -18.49 26.03 78.32
C PHE A 641 -18.24 26.20 79.82
N ASN A 642 -17.00 26.05 80.28
CA ASN A 642 -16.67 26.20 81.70
C ASN A 642 -16.90 27.65 82.17
N GLU A 643 -16.49 28.64 81.38
CA GLU A 643 -16.72 30.05 81.72
C GLU A 643 -18.21 30.38 81.81
N LYS A 644 -19.02 29.95 80.83
CA LYS A 644 -20.48 30.17 80.84
C LYS A 644 -21.19 29.39 81.93
N ARG A 645 -20.76 28.16 82.21
CA ARG A 645 -21.26 27.36 83.33
C ARG A 645 -21.03 28.08 84.64
N ASP A 646 -19.83 28.58 84.87
CA ASP A 646 -19.49 29.28 86.11
C ASP A 646 -20.29 30.60 86.23
N GLN A 647 -20.42 31.38 85.14
CA GLN A 647 -21.29 32.56 85.08
C GLN A 647 -22.76 32.24 85.38
N PHE A 648 -23.32 31.17 84.80
CA PHE A 648 -24.71 30.78 85.04
C PHE A 648 -24.92 30.24 86.46
N GLN A 649 -23.96 29.51 87.03
CA GLN A 649 -24.01 29.09 88.42
C GLN A 649 -23.92 30.28 89.40
N GLU A 650 -23.07 31.27 89.14
CA GLU A 650 -23.02 32.50 89.93
C GLU A 650 -24.31 33.32 89.83
N ASN A 651 -24.85 33.46 88.61
CA ASN A 651 -26.13 34.12 88.39
C ASN A 651 -27.28 33.37 89.07
N LEU A 652 -27.28 32.04 89.08
CA LEU A 652 -28.27 31.23 89.78
C LEU A 652 -28.19 31.45 91.30
N LYS A 653 -26.98 31.48 91.88
CA LYS A 653 -26.79 31.84 93.31
C LYS A 653 -27.33 33.24 93.60
N PHE A 654 -26.98 34.22 92.76
CA PHE A 654 -27.46 35.59 92.91
C PHE A 654 -28.98 35.69 92.81
N LYS A 655 -29.61 35.05 91.80
CA LYS A 655 -31.07 34.99 91.67
C LYS A 655 -31.71 34.33 92.89
N ARG A 656 -31.14 33.25 93.40
CA ARG A 656 -31.62 32.54 94.60
C ARG A 656 -31.59 33.47 95.82
N ASP A 657 -30.46 34.11 96.07
CA ASP A 657 -30.27 34.99 97.22
C ASP A 657 -31.16 36.25 97.10
N GLN A 658 -31.29 36.82 95.89
CA GLN A 658 -32.18 37.93 95.60
C GLN A 658 -33.66 37.53 95.79
N PHE A 659 -34.04 36.31 95.40
CA PHE A 659 -35.40 35.81 95.58
C PHE A 659 -35.73 35.56 97.06
N VAL A 660 -34.76 35.12 97.87
CA VAL A 660 -34.92 35.05 99.34
C VAL A 660 -35.17 36.44 99.90
N LEU A 661 -34.40 37.46 99.51
CA LEU A 661 -34.64 38.86 99.91
C LEU A 661 -36.00 39.40 99.43
N GLU A 662 -36.44 39.00 98.22
CA GLU A 662 -37.76 39.33 97.68
C GLU A 662 -38.87 38.73 98.56
N LEU A 663 -38.73 37.46 98.98
CA LEU A 663 -39.64 36.79 99.91
C LEU A 663 -39.64 37.44 101.30
N GLU A 664 -38.49 37.85 101.83
CA GLU A 664 -38.40 38.62 103.09
C GLU A 664 -39.12 39.97 102.95
N GLY A 665 -39.00 40.64 101.81
CA GLY A 665 -39.74 41.86 101.49
C GLY A 665 -41.25 41.62 101.45
N TYR A 666 -41.70 40.50 100.88
CA TYR A 666 -43.11 40.09 100.93
C TYR A 666 -43.57 39.79 102.35
N ALA A 667 -42.75 39.14 103.18
CA ALA A 667 -43.07 38.90 104.59
C ALA A 667 -43.30 40.21 105.35
N LYS A 668 -42.41 41.19 105.22
CA LYS A 668 -42.57 42.53 105.83
C LYS A 668 -43.85 43.24 105.34
N ARG A 669 -44.15 43.16 104.04
CA ARG A 669 -45.41 43.71 103.50
C ARG A 669 -46.64 43.01 104.06
N VAL A 670 -46.57 41.71 104.36
CA VAL A 670 -47.66 40.99 105.04
C VAL A 670 -47.80 41.46 106.49
N GLU A 671 -46.70 41.73 107.21
CA GLU A 671 -46.73 42.28 108.57
C GLU A 671 -47.37 43.67 108.63
N GLU A 672 -47.16 44.53 107.63
CA GLU A 672 -47.79 45.87 107.53
C GLU A 672 -49.33 45.81 107.57
N PHE A 673 -49.95 44.72 107.11
CA PHE A 673 -51.41 44.58 107.17
C PHE A 673 -51.96 44.52 108.60
N GLN A 674 -51.14 44.19 109.60
CA GLN A 674 -51.52 44.28 111.01
C GLN A 674 -51.84 45.72 111.44
N GLN A 675 -51.24 46.71 110.75
CA GLN A 675 -51.41 48.14 111.06
C GLN A 675 -52.53 48.80 110.24
N PHE A 676 -53.12 48.09 109.28
CA PHE A 676 -54.18 48.59 108.41
C PHE A 676 -55.56 48.36 109.05
N GLY A 677 -56.00 49.34 109.85
CA GLY A 677 -57.27 49.30 110.58
C GLY A 677 -58.29 50.39 110.21
N ASP A 678 -58.00 51.29 109.25
CA ASP A 678 -58.92 52.35 108.85
C ASP A 678 -59.99 51.84 107.86
N MET A 679 -61.27 51.94 108.25
CA MET A 679 -62.40 51.47 107.46
C MET A 679 -62.62 52.27 106.16
N ALA A 680 -62.15 53.52 106.08
CA ALA A 680 -62.31 54.35 104.87
C ALA A 680 -61.34 53.95 103.74
N GLU A 681 -60.20 53.36 104.07
CA GLU A 681 -59.12 53.00 103.12
C GLU A 681 -59.14 51.51 102.72
N VAL A 682 -60.16 50.75 103.13
CA VAL A 682 -60.29 49.30 102.88
C VAL A 682 -60.15 48.90 101.39
N PRO A 683 -60.73 49.62 100.41
CA PRO A 683 -60.51 49.32 98.98
C PRO A 683 -59.04 49.38 98.55
N ARG A 684 -58.26 50.29 99.16
CA ARG A 684 -56.82 50.43 98.91
C ARG A 684 -56.03 49.29 99.54
N TYR A 685 -56.41 48.84 100.74
CA TYR A 685 -55.80 47.67 101.39
C TYR A 685 -56.07 46.39 100.61
N LEU A 686 -57.29 46.20 100.08
CA LEU A 686 -57.63 45.10 99.20
C LEU A 686 -56.73 45.06 97.94
N SER A 687 -56.58 46.21 97.27
CA SER A 687 -55.70 46.29 96.08
C SER A 687 -54.24 45.93 96.40
N LYS A 688 -53.72 46.35 97.56
CA LYS A 688 -52.38 45.95 98.03
C LYS A 688 -52.30 44.44 98.30
N ALA A 689 -53.31 43.84 98.92
CA ALA A 689 -53.35 42.41 99.21
C ALA A 689 -53.44 41.55 97.93
N GLN A 690 -54.24 41.97 96.96
CA GLN A 690 -54.35 41.31 95.65
C GLN A 690 -53.03 41.40 94.86
N LYS A 691 -52.38 42.56 94.84
CA LYS A 691 -51.05 42.70 94.22
C LYS A 691 -50.01 41.78 94.86
N LEU A 692 -49.99 41.70 96.19
CA LEU A 692 -49.06 40.84 96.90
C LEU A 692 -49.36 39.35 96.67
N HIS A 693 -50.63 38.97 96.57
CA HIS A 693 -51.05 37.62 96.21
C HIS A 693 -50.59 37.22 94.79
N ASN A 694 -50.83 38.08 93.79
CA ASN A 694 -50.40 37.82 92.42
C ASN A 694 -48.87 37.72 92.32
N ASN A 695 -48.14 38.52 93.11
CA ASN A 695 -46.68 38.41 93.20
C ASN A 695 -46.23 37.07 93.81
N LEU A 696 -46.97 36.52 94.79
CA LEU A 696 -46.69 35.20 95.40
C LEU A 696 -47.09 34.01 94.50
N GLU A 697 -48.03 34.22 93.57
CA GLU A 697 -48.33 33.28 92.49
C GLU A 697 -47.21 33.28 91.44
N ALA A 698 -46.79 34.45 90.95
CA ALA A 698 -45.63 34.56 90.05
C ALA A 698 -44.32 34.07 90.69
N ALA A 699 -44.21 34.18 92.02
CA ALA A 699 -43.12 33.58 92.79
C ALA A 699 -43.14 32.05 92.76
N ALA A 700 -44.28 31.40 92.51
CA ALA A 700 -44.36 29.94 92.31
C ALA A 700 -43.65 29.53 91.02
N ASP A 701 -43.96 30.22 89.92
CA ASP A 701 -43.35 29.96 88.60
C ASP A 701 -41.84 30.24 88.63
N LYS A 702 -41.41 31.30 89.35
CA LYS A 702 -39.99 31.58 89.60
C LYS A 702 -39.30 30.44 90.37
N VAL A 703 -39.95 29.84 91.36
CA VAL A 703 -39.40 28.69 92.11
C VAL A 703 -39.23 27.49 91.20
N GLU A 704 -40.21 27.19 90.35
CA GLU A 704 -40.10 26.08 89.40
C GLU A 704 -38.94 26.30 88.41
N ALA A 705 -38.80 27.51 87.86
CA ALA A 705 -37.69 27.85 86.99
C ALA A 705 -36.32 27.74 87.68
N LEU A 706 -36.20 28.22 88.93
CA LEU A 706 -34.96 28.11 89.71
C LEU A 706 -34.64 26.64 90.03
N ASN A 707 -35.63 25.85 90.43
CA ASN A 707 -35.44 24.43 90.73
C ASN A 707 -35.03 23.63 89.49
N ASN A 708 -35.58 23.94 88.31
CA ASN A 708 -35.18 23.31 87.05
C ASN A 708 -33.72 23.68 86.69
N GLU A 709 -33.31 24.94 86.90
CA GLU A 709 -31.90 25.35 86.72
C GLU A 709 -30.98 24.65 87.75
N GLU A 710 -31.41 24.50 89.01
CA GLU A 710 -30.68 23.77 90.06
C GLU A 710 -30.49 22.29 89.70
N GLU A 711 -31.56 21.61 89.29
CA GLU A 711 -31.52 20.21 88.88
C GLU A 711 -30.60 19.99 87.66
N ALA A 712 -30.63 20.90 86.69
CA ALA A 712 -29.74 20.84 85.51
C ALA A 712 -28.25 20.91 85.88
N PHE A 713 -27.88 21.64 86.94
CA PHE A 713 -26.51 21.66 87.48
C PHE A 713 -26.23 20.58 88.53
N GLY A 714 -27.21 19.72 88.85
CA GLY A 714 -27.11 18.69 89.88
C GLY A 714 -27.11 19.24 91.31
N TRP A 715 -27.65 20.44 91.53
CA TRP A 715 -27.82 21.01 92.85
C TRP A 715 -29.05 20.43 93.54
N PRO A 716 -29.06 20.33 94.88
CA PRO A 716 -30.27 19.99 95.61
C PRO A 716 -31.31 21.10 95.45
N THR A 717 -32.56 20.74 95.15
CA THR A 717 -33.64 21.72 94.98
C THR A 717 -33.90 22.49 96.27
N THR A 718 -33.95 23.81 96.18
CA THR A 718 -34.14 24.68 97.35
C THR A 718 -35.63 24.72 97.74
N PRO A 719 -36.03 24.23 98.93
CA PRO A 719 -37.39 24.44 99.39
C PRO A 719 -37.55 25.89 99.84
N TYR A 720 -38.54 26.61 99.30
CA TYR A 720 -38.92 27.98 99.70
C TYR A 720 -40.17 28.00 100.60
N PRO A 721 -40.13 27.45 101.84
CA PRO A 721 -41.31 27.32 102.71
C PRO A 721 -41.86 28.69 103.14
N GLN A 722 -41.01 29.72 103.19
CA GLN A 722 -41.39 31.09 103.51
C GLN A 722 -42.50 31.62 102.59
N ARG A 723 -42.46 31.30 101.28
CA ARG A 723 -43.53 31.69 100.34
C ARG A 723 -44.90 31.18 100.80
N GLN A 724 -44.99 29.90 101.17
CA GLN A 724 -46.24 29.30 101.64
C GLN A 724 -46.70 29.86 102.99
N GLN A 725 -45.76 30.16 103.88
CA GLN A 725 -46.06 30.83 105.15
C GLN A 725 -46.64 32.23 104.92
N ILE A 726 -46.01 33.05 104.07
CA ILE A 726 -46.47 34.41 103.71
C ILE A 726 -47.86 34.35 103.07
N LEU A 727 -48.08 33.40 102.14
CA LEU A 727 -49.37 33.20 101.50
C LEU A 727 -50.48 32.83 102.50
N THR A 728 -50.15 31.96 103.47
CA THR A 728 -51.07 31.54 104.54
C THR A 728 -51.41 32.70 105.46
N THR A 729 -50.43 33.53 105.83
CA THR A 729 -50.63 34.71 106.69
C THR A 729 -51.40 35.83 105.98
N LEU A 730 -51.19 36.04 104.68
CA LEU A 730 -51.91 37.05 103.89
C LEU A 730 -53.40 36.67 103.67
N ARG A 731 -53.72 35.38 103.63
CA ARG A 731 -55.04 34.87 103.23
C ARG A 731 -56.20 35.40 104.10
N PRO A 732 -56.14 35.42 105.44
CA PRO A 732 -57.19 36.01 106.27
C PRO A 732 -57.39 37.51 106.03
N TYR A 733 -56.31 38.28 105.86
CA TYR A 733 -56.39 39.72 105.56
C TYR A 733 -57.06 39.98 104.21
N LYS A 734 -56.60 39.27 103.16
CA LYS A 734 -57.19 39.37 101.83
C LYS A 734 -58.68 39.01 101.88
N GLN A 735 -59.05 37.89 102.49
CA GLN A 735 -60.44 37.47 102.63
C GLN A 735 -61.29 38.48 103.41
N LEU A 736 -60.77 39.04 104.51
CA LEU A 736 -61.47 40.05 105.29
C LEU A 736 -61.72 41.33 104.48
N TYR A 737 -60.71 41.85 103.76
CA TYR A 737 -60.89 43.03 102.92
C TYR A 737 -61.79 42.76 101.71
N GLU A 738 -61.68 41.58 101.07
CA GLU A 738 -62.60 41.16 99.99
C GLU A 738 -64.05 41.15 100.49
N GLN A 739 -64.30 40.49 101.63
CA GLN A 739 -65.63 40.42 102.24
C GLN A 739 -66.13 41.80 102.69
N THR A 740 -65.25 42.67 103.19
CA THR A 740 -65.63 44.00 103.66
C THR A 740 -65.90 44.95 102.49
N VAL A 741 -65.12 44.91 101.40
CA VAL A 741 -65.40 45.66 100.17
C VAL A 741 -66.67 45.14 99.52
N ASP A 742 -66.87 43.81 99.46
CA ASP A 742 -68.09 43.21 98.95
C ASP A 742 -69.30 43.58 99.79
N PHE A 743 -69.16 43.62 101.12
CA PHE A 743 -70.20 44.09 102.02
C PHE A 743 -70.49 45.58 101.82
N HIS A 744 -69.49 46.46 101.69
CA HIS A 744 -69.71 47.89 101.42
C HIS A 744 -70.38 48.12 100.05
N ARG A 745 -69.97 47.37 99.03
CA ARG A 745 -70.61 47.39 97.71
C ARG A 745 -72.07 46.97 97.81
N LYS A 746 -72.34 45.82 98.43
CA LYS A 746 -73.71 45.31 98.63
C LYS A 746 -74.54 46.23 99.52
N TYR A 747 -73.98 46.78 100.59
CA TYR A 747 -74.62 47.76 101.47
C TYR A 747 -75.02 49.02 100.70
N LYS A 748 -74.14 49.54 99.84
CA LYS A 748 -74.44 50.67 98.95
C LYS A 748 -75.52 50.30 97.92
N GLU A 749 -75.47 49.11 97.34
CA GLU A 749 -76.52 48.58 96.46
C GLU A 749 -77.86 48.39 97.20
N TRP A 750 -77.85 48.02 98.48
CA TRP A 750 -79.05 47.83 99.30
C TRP A 750 -79.66 49.14 99.79
N MET A 751 -78.84 50.12 100.15
CA MET A 751 -79.27 51.39 100.74
C MET A 751 -79.51 52.50 99.72
N ASP A 752 -78.76 52.52 98.61
CA ASP A 752 -78.81 53.55 97.57
C ASP A 752 -79.24 53.01 96.18
N GLY A 753 -79.48 51.70 96.06
CA GLY A 753 -79.94 51.08 94.81
C GLY A 753 -81.41 51.38 94.51
N PRO A 754 -81.81 51.42 93.23
CA PRO A 754 -83.21 51.64 92.84
C PRO A 754 -84.09 50.51 93.39
N MET A 755 -85.08 50.83 94.23
CA MET A 755 -86.07 49.84 94.70
C MET A 755 -86.88 49.30 93.51
N GLN A 756 -86.54 48.09 93.05
CA GLN A 756 -87.43 47.29 92.21
C GLN A 756 -88.39 46.54 93.13
N CYS A 757 -89.68 46.87 93.04
CA CYS A 757 -90.75 46.06 93.63
C CYS A 757 -90.65 44.63 93.08
N CYS A 758 -90.52 43.64 93.95
CA CYS A 758 -90.81 42.26 93.57
C CYS A 758 -92.31 42.14 93.32
N ALA A 759 -92.66 41.69 92.11
CA ALA A 759 -93.93 41.05 91.79
C ALA A 759 -93.77 39.54 91.91
#